data_AF-A0A836LCN5-F1
#
_entry.id   AF-A0A836LCN5-F1
#
_cell.length_a   1.000
_cell.length_b   1.000
_cell.length_c   1.000
_cell.angle_alpha   90.00
_cell.angle_beta   90.00
_cell.angle_gamma   90.00
#
_symmetry.space_group_name_H-M   'P 1'
#
loop_
_entity.id
_entity.type
_entity.pdbx_description
1 polymer ?
#
loop_
_entity_poly.entity_id
_entity_poly.type
_entity_poly.pdbx_seq_one_letter_code
_entity_poly.pdbx_strand_id
1 'polypeptide(L)'
;MAEAEAEMTSLRQALVEAEGKGAAAAVLALREQVAEAEAEMASLRQALAKAEREGAGAAVQALRDQVSLQAAEMASLRQALAEAEGKGAAAAVQALREQVSRQAAEMASLQRYLRSSREEARALKDELAAAKEAADELRWYDERRDNCLEGRPMQQTVIRRTMEGVEWAYVAKVCEEELRWRLCVDCSRACHVNVDDVRDVTYYLGSLHVMFRVEHNAEVEGGELKDRVAEYPFPATWSLFRRIVRGKSVPMHVGWAARSRAEEKLLYDEALARLYTQLEEADARQAFTSQRSEQVSELLHAAASSLAEEVASSRRECTDSLERLEEFAALLKEARESERELRDRLFATEEDMYELRRRHDDDRDGLVSAEAEALRSLDVCLARLAAQEEAMRVQVEETVSLKEKMQAIMSALSEKSAELMSAQSKIEALCREKDETAAAYADTQEKLEKCVEMLDASRTNELLLSQTLQEAEHRCTHLREAIEMDAAAHRVELLSAVAERNRFKEGIEVLREFLPQLLAVVQGGRQKDSRDGGARVSESTSTSALNAALSLDGDVGALELREVLLHHLASIEQLRRDKEGLADELDEAEKARDDYLTALEDALRLLMEERGLRMRAHESQLRFSEQMMRDLSMMQNAEEDEIIDDEAELEAKSNYELPSLRSSSHVV
;
A
#
# COMPACT_ATOMS: atom_id res chain seq x y z
N MET A 1 67.95 -1.27 40.00
CA MET A 1 68.66 -1.79 41.21
C MET A 1 68.50 -0.84 42.38
N ALA A 2 69.07 0.38 42.35
CA ALA A 2 68.86 1.34 43.44
C ALA A 2 67.37 1.72 43.60
N GLU A 3 66.64 1.90 42.49
CA GLU A 3 65.16 2.09 42.53
C GLU A 3 64.45 0.88 43.13
N ALA A 4 64.64 -0.33 42.57
CA ALA A 4 64.06 -1.56 43.10
C ALA A 4 64.43 -1.89 44.57
N GLU A 5 65.61 -1.46 45.06
CA GLU A 5 65.95 -1.56 46.50
C GLU A 5 65.17 -0.53 47.34
N ALA A 6 64.96 0.69 46.83
CA ALA A 6 64.12 1.71 47.45
C ALA A 6 62.63 1.30 47.48
N GLU A 7 62.08 0.83 46.38
CA GLU A 7 60.72 0.27 46.27
C GLU A 7 60.50 -0.87 47.28
N MET A 8 61.41 -1.84 47.30
CA MET A 8 61.31 -3.00 48.20
C MET A 8 61.48 -2.60 49.68
N THR A 9 62.25 -1.55 50.00
CA THR A 9 62.25 -0.97 51.36
C THR A 9 60.96 -0.23 51.71
N SER A 10 60.37 0.50 50.76
CA SER A 10 59.07 1.17 50.92
C SER A 10 57.97 0.14 51.21
N LEU A 11 57.92 -0.95 50.43
CA LEU A 11 56.93 -2.02 50.58
C LEU A 11 57.09 -2.81 51.88
N ARG A 12 58.32 -3.02 52.36
CA ARG A 12 58.56 -3.55 53.71
C ARG A 12 58.08 -2.61 54.81
N GLN A 13 58.26 -1.30 54.64
CA GLN A 13 57.75 -0.32 55.60
C GLN A 13 56.21 -0.30 55.60
N ALA A 14 55.58 -0.30 54.44
CA ALA A 14 54.12 -0.38 54.29
C ALA A 14 53.55 -1.65 54.95
N LEU A 15 54.23 -2.80 54.81
CA LEU A 15 53.84 -4.04 55.50
C LEU A 15 53.93 -3.92 57.03
N VAL A 16 55.01 -3.35 57.57
CA VAL A 16 55.16 -3.12 59.02
C VAL A 16 54.11 -2.15 59.55
N GLU A 17 53.77 -1.10 58.78
CA GLU A 17 52.72 -0.15 59.14
C GLU A 17 51.32 -0.77 59.06
N ALA A 18 51.06 -1.65 58.09
CA ALA A 18 49.84 -2.44 57.98
C ALA A 18 49.66 -3.41 59.17
N GLU A 19 50.74 -4.07 59.59
CA GLU A 19 50.74 -4.97 60.77
C GLU A 19 50.53 -4.21 62.09
N GLY A 20 51.03 -2.97 62.21
CA GLY A 20 50.91 -2.16 63.42
C GLY A 20 49.65 -1.30 63.54
N LYS A 21 49.16 -0.74 62.42
CA LYS A 21 47.99 0.18 62.39
C LYS A 21 46.67 -0.49 62.00
N GLY A 22 46.71 -1.73 61.53
CA GLY A 22 45.55 -2.53 61.19
C GLY A 22 44.94 -2.23 59.81
N ALA A 23 43.76 -2.81 59.57
CA ALA A 23 43.12 -3.00 58.26
C ALA A 23 43.17 -1.79 57.31
N ALA A 24 42.89 -0.59 57.82
CA ALA A 24 42.78 0.62 57.01
C ALA A 24 44.11 1.02 56.37
N ALA A 25 45.25 0.84 57.06
CA ALA A 25 46.56 1.14 56.51
C ALA A 25 46.96 0.16 55.40
N ALA A 26 46.63 -1.12 55.56
CA ALA A 26 46.88 -2.15 54.55
C ALA A 26 46.11 -1.89 53.24
N VAL A 27 44.82 -1.52 53.35
CA VAL A 27 43.96 -1.21 52.20
C VAL A 27 44.39 0.11 51.54
N LEU A 28 44.81 1.13 52.31
CA LEU A 28 45.36 2.36 51.73
C LEU A 28 46.65 2.11 50.95
N ALA A 29 47.61 1.37 51.51
CA ALA A 29 48.85 1.03 50.81
C ALA A 29 48.62 0.23 49.51
N LEU A 30 47.66 -0.70 49.51
CA LEU A 30 47.26 -1.43 48.30
C LEU A 30 46.56 -0.52 47.27
N ARG A 31 45.77 0.47 47.71
CA ARG A 31 45.15 1.46 46.80
C ARG A 31 46.18 2.40 46.18
N GLU A 32 47.18 2.84 46.95
CA GLU A 32 48.29 3.66 46.46
C GLU A 32 49.11 2.89 45.40
N GLN A 33 49.48 1.63 45.66
CA GLN A 33 50.16 0.77 44.68
C GLN A 33 49.34 0.53 43.41
N VAL A 34 48.03 0.31 43.53
CA VAL A 34 47.14 0.18 42.35
C VAL A 34 47.11 1.48 41.55
N ALA A 35 47.12 2.65 42.20
CA ALA A 35 47.15 3.95 41.51
C ALA A 35 48.50 4.23 40.83
N GLU A 36 49.62 3.86 41.45
CA GLU A 36 50.97 3.97 40.88
C GLU A 36 51.12 3.07 39.64
N ALA A 37 50.77 1.78 39.76
CA ALA A 37 50.84 0.84 38.64
C ALA A 37 49.83 1.17 37.51
N GLU A 38 48.70 1.83 37.81
CA GLU A 38 47.81 2.39 36.78
C GLU A 38 48.45 3.54 35.99
N ALA A 39 49.20 4.42 36.67
CA ALA A 39 49.94 5.51 36.03
C ALA A 39 51.10 4.98 35.18
N GLU A 40 51.83 3.98 35.66
CA GLU A 40 52.91 3.32 34.91
C GLU A 40 52.35 2.61 33.67
N MET A 41 51.26 1.85 33.79
CA MET A 41 50.58 1.24 32.65
C MET A 41 50.03 2.26 31.65
N ALA A 42 49.59 3.43 32.09
CA ALA A 42 49.22 4.52 31.18
C ALA A 42 50.44 5.04 30.41
N SER A 43 51.60 5.19 31.07
CA SER A 43 52.85 5.61 30.45
C SER A 43 53.38 4.59 29.43
N LEU A 44 53.33 3.28 29.76
CA LEU A 44 53.76 2.20 28.87
C LEU A 44 52.85 2.07 27.65
N ARG A 45 51.53 2.23 27.82
CA ARG A 45 50.58 2.28 26.68
C ARG A 45 50.82 3.51 25.80
N GLN A 46 51.17 4.66 26.38
CA GLN A 46 51.55 5.84 25.61
C GLN A 46 52.87 5.64 24.84
N ALA A 47 53.86 4.99 25.46
CA ALA A 47 55.13 4.64 24.83
C ALA A 47 54.95 3.62 23.70
N LEU A 48 54.14 2.58 23.90
CA LEU A 48 53.75 1.63 22.86
C LEU A 48 53.05 2.32 21.69
N ALA A 49 52.03 3.14 21.96
CA ALA A 49 51.33 3.89 20.91
C ALA A 49 52.23 4.89 20.19
N LYS A 50 53.33 5.35 20.80
CA LYS A 50 54.37 6.14 20.14
C LYS A 50 55.25 5.25 19.24
N ALA A 51 55.75 4.14 19.76
CA ALA A 51 56.57 3.19 19.00
C ALA A 51 55.83 2.60 17.78
N GLU A 52 54.52 2.35 17.91
CA GLU A 52 53.66 1.89 16.81
C GLU A 52 53.53 2.93 15.68
N ARG A 53 53.60 4.23 16.00
CA ARG A 53 53.65 5.31 14.99
C ARG A 53 55.05 5.49 14.39
N GLU A 54 56.10 5.12 15.12
CA GLU A 54 57.51 5.26 14.71
C GLU A 54 58.04 4.01 13.96
N GLY A 55 57.27 2.93 13.86
CA GLY A 55 57.49 1.82 12.91
C GLY A 55 58.55 0.77 13.29
N ALA A 56 59.05 0.79 14.53
CA ALA A 56 60.12 -0.11 14.97
C ALA A 56 59.60 -1.49 15.44
N GLY A 57 59.27 -2.39 14.50
CA GLY A 57 58.56 -3.65 14.77
C GLY A 57 59.08 -4.51 15.95
N ALA A 58 60.40 -4.66 16.11
CA ALA A 58 60.97 -5.41 17.23
C ALA A 58 60.80 -4.70 18.60
N ALA A 59 60.92 -3.36 18.62
CA ALA A 59 60.68 -2.56 19.82
C ALA A 59 59.19 -2.48 20.17
N VAL A 60 58.31 -2.41 19.15
CA VAL A 60 56.85 -2.52 19.31
C VAL A 60 56.48 -3.87 19.93
N GLN A 61 57.06 -4.98 19.47
CA GLN A 61 56.77 -6.29 20.05
C GLN A 61 57.24 -6.39 21.51
N ALA A 62 58.47 -5.96 21.81
CA ALA A 62 58.98 -5.93 23.18
C ALA A 62 58.11 -5.07 24.12
N LEU A 63 57.63 -3.91 23.64
CA LEU A 63 56.70 -3.06 24.39
C LEU A 63 55.30 -3.66 24.54
N ARG A 64 54.80 -4.42 23.55
CA ARG A 64 53.54 -5.19 23.68
C ARG A 64 53.66 -6.28 24.72
N ASP A 65 54.75 -7.02 24.70
CA ASP A 65 55.03 -8.09 25.66
C ASP A 65 55.14 -7.50 27.08
N GLN A 66 55.85 -6.38 27.24
CA GLN A 66 55.95 -5.65 28.51
C GLN A 66 54.59 -5.10 29.00
N VAL A 67 53.78 -4.51 28.12
CA VAL A 67 52.40 -4.07 28.45
C VAL A 67 51.50 -5.24 28.82
N SER A 68 51.70 -6.43 28.24
CA SER A 68 50.93 -7.63 28.57
C SER A 68 51.25 -8.19 29.96
N LEU A 69 52.54 -8.21 30.33
CA LEU A 69 53.01 -8.63 31.66
C LEU A 69 52.50 -7.67 32.74
N GLN A 70 52.71 -6.37 32.53
CA GLN A 70 52.24 -5.32 33.44
C GLN A 70 50.71 -5.27 33.56
N ALA A 71 49.95 -5.63 32.52
CA ALA A 71 48.49 -5.78 32.60
C ALA A 71 48.06 -6.96 33.49
N ALA A 72 48.81 -8.08 33.47
CA ALA A 72 48.53 -9.24 34.32
C ALA A 72 48.87 -8.96 35.79
N GLU A 73 49.99 -8.29 36.06
CA GLU A 73 50.36 -7.81 37.40
C GLU A 73 49.28 -6.86 37.95
N MET A 74 48.86 -5.87 37.17
CA MET A 74 47.76 -4.96 37.50
C MET A 74 46.43 -5.66 37.81
N ALA A 75 46.09 -6.71 37.05
CA ALA A 75 44.88 -7.50 37.32
C ALA A 75 44.97 -8.23 38.67
N SER A 76 46.15 -8.77 39.01
CA SER A 76 46.39 -9.44 40.29
C SER A 76 46.32 -8.47 41.49
N LEU A 77 46.86 -7.24 41.36
CA LEU A 77 46.80 -6.21 42.40
C LEU A 77 45.37 -5.72 42.63
N ARG A 78 44.59 -5.50 41.56
CA ARG A 78 43.16 -5.14 41.67
C ARG A 78 42.32 -6.26 42.31
N GLN A 79 42.61 -7.53 42.00
CA GLN A 79 41.96 -8.66 42.66
C GLN A 79 42.33 -8.70 44.16
N ALA A 80 43.61 -8.56 44.50
CA ALA A 80 44.06 -8.54 45.89
C ALA A 80 43.41 -7.40 46.69
N LEU A 81 43.25 -6.22 46.09
CA LEU A 81 42.52 -5.09 46.69
C LEU A 81 41.04 -5.41 46.90
N ALA A 82 40.34 -5.98 45.91
CA ALA A 82 38.94 -6.37 46.06
C ALA A 82 38.73 -7.45 47.14
N GLU A 83 39.66 -8.41 47.24
CA GLU A 83 39.64 -9.43 48.29
C GLU A 83 39.96 -8.84 49.68
N ALA A 84 40.87 -7.86 49.76
CA ALA A 84 41.16 -7.11 50.98
C ALA A 84 39.95 -6.29 51.48
N GLU A 85 39.23 -5.64 50.56
CA GLU A 85 38.01 -4.88 50.86
C GLU A 85 36.85 -5.80 51.29
N GLY A 86 36.72 -6.99 50.70
CA GLY A 86 35.64 -7.94 51.01
C GLY A 86 35.87 -8.86 52.21
N LYS A 87 37.10 -9.33 52.44
CA LYS A 87 37.44 -10.31 53.50
C LYS A 87 38.10 -9.69 54.74
N GLY A 88 38.46 -8.40 54.68
CA GLY A 88 39.02 -7.65 55.80
C GLY A 88 40.51 -7.90 56.07
N ALA A 89 40.96 -7.35 57.20
CA ALA A 89 42.38 -7.08 57.53
C ALA A 89 43.39 -8.21 57.23
N ALA A 90 43.02 -9.45 57.56
CA ALA A 90 43.94 -10.59 57.47
C ALA A 90 44.31 -10.93 56.01
N ALA A 91 43.37 -10.81 55.08
CA ALA A 91 43.61 -11.07 53.66
C ALA A 91 44.55 -10.00 53.06
N ALA A 92 44.33 -8.72 53.42
CA ALA A 92 45.17 -7.61 52.97
C ALA A 92 46.64 -7.75 53.40
N VAL A 93 46.86 -8.08 54.67
CA VAL A 93 48.22 -8.29 55.22
C VAL A 93 48.86 -9.55 54.63
N GLN A 94 48.12 -10.62 54.40
CA GLN A 94 48.65 -11.81 53.73
C GLN A 94 49.06 -11.52 52.27
N ALA A 95 48.24 -10.80 51.50
CA ALA A 95 48.56 -10.42 50.13
C ALA A 95 49.86 -9.58 50.05
N LEU A 96 50.00 -8.57 50.93
CA LEU A 96 51.22 -7.76 51.03
C LEU A 96 52.45 -8.60 51.43
N ARG A 97 52.32 -9.56 52.36
CA ARG A 97 53.40 -10.49 52.71
C ARG A 97 53.85 -11.35 51.52
N GLU A 98 52.90 -11.88 50.77
CA GLU A 98 53.20 -12.67 49.57
C GLU A 98 53.90 -11.82 48.50
N GLN A 99 53.42 -10.60 48.25
CA GLN A 99 54.03 -9.66 47.29
C GLN A 99 55.46 -9.27 47.68
N VAL A 100 55.69 -8.90 48.95
CA VAL A 100 57.05 -8.63 49.47
C VAL A 100 57.96 -9.86 49.35
N SER A 101 57.42 -11.08 49.49
CA SER A 101 58.20 -12.31 49.31
C SER A 101 58.58 -12.59 47.84
N ARG A 102 57.68 -12.30 46.88
CA ARG A 102 57.93 -12.45 45.43
C ARG A 102 59.04 -11.50 44.96
N GLN A 103 58.88 -10.21 45.24
CA GLN A 103 59.88 -9.20 44.88
C GLN A 103 61.23 -9.42 45.59
N ALA A 104 61.24 -9.91 46.84
CA ALA A 104 62.49 -10.28 47.50
C ALA A 104 63.21 -11.44 46.81
N ALA A 105 62.49 -12.41 46.24
CA ALA A 105 63.06 -13.52 45.47
C ALA A 105 63.60 -13.06 44.11
N GLU A 106 62.91 -12.15 43.43
CA GLU A 106 63.33 -11.50 42.17
C GLU A 106 64.57 -10.63 42.38
N MET A 107 64.59 -9.79 43.42
CA MET A 107 65.79 -9.02 43.76
C MET A 107 66.98 -9.93 44.09
N ALA A 108 66.75 -11.06 44.77
CA ALA A 108 67.79 -12.05 45.03
C ALA A 108 68.27 -12.77 43.75
N SER A 109 67.47 -12.91 42.70
CA SER A 109 67.90 -13.49 41.41
C SER A 109 68.67 -12.46 40.58
N LEU A 110 68.20 -11.22 40.48
CA LEU A 110 68.90 -10.11 39.82
C LEU A 110 70.26 -9.83 40.46
N GLN A 111 70.36 -9.83 41.79
CA GLN A 111 71.65 -9.68 42.50
C GLN A 111 72.60 -10.87 42.30
N ARG A 112 72.12 -12.05 41.93
CA ARG A 112 72.96 -13.20 41.54
C ARG A 112 73.44 -13.05 40.10
N TYR A 113 72.54 -12.72 39.18
CA TYR A 113 72.87 -12.47 37.77
C TYR A 113 73.90 -11.35 37.61
N LEU A 114 73.70 -10.21 38.29
CA LEU A 114 74.65 -9.09 38.29
C LEU A 114 76.00 -9.42 38.92
N ARG A 115 76.09 -10.43 39.81
CA ARG A 115 77.38 -10.91 40.33
C ARG A 115 78.11 -11.75 39.28
N SER A 116 77.43 -12.75 38.70
CA SER A 116 77.97 -13.57 37.60
C SER A 116 78.51 -12.69 36.46
N SER A 117 77.67 -11.79 35.94
CA SER A 117 78.06 -10.88 34.85
C SER A 117 79.23 -9.94 35.21
N ARG A 118 79.38 -9.53 36.48
CA ARG A 118 80.53 -8.74 36.94
C ARG A 118 81.80 -9.57 37.11
N GLU A 119 81.68 -10.85 37.42
CA GLU A 119 82.79 -11.80 37.54
C GLU A 119 83.29 -12.18 36.14
N GLU A 120 82.39 -12.50 35.22
CA GLU A 120 82.66 -12.69 33.78
C GLU A 120 83.35 -11.46 33.17
N ALA A 121 82.83 -10.25 33.43
CA ALA A 121 83.42 -9.01 32.94
C ALA A 121 84.76 -8.62 33.61
N ARG A 122 85.17 -9.30 34.68
CA ARG A 122 86.53 -9.21 35.24
C ARG A 122 87.45 -10.22 34.56
N ALA A 123 87.04 -11.49 34.48
CA ALA A 123 87.80 -12.53 33.78
C ALA A 123 88.18 -12.11 32.36
N LEU A 124 87.22 -11.61 31.57
CA LEU A 124 87.46 -11.10 30.21
C LEU A 124 88.43 -9.90 30.15
N LYS A 125 88.57 -9.11 31.21
CA LYS A 125 89.54 -8.00 31.27
C LYS A 125 90.95 -8.51 31.57
N ASP A 126 91.06 -9.48 32.46
CA ASP A 126 92.33 -10.10 32.83
C ASP A 126 92.88 -10.93 31.66
N GLU A 127 92.01 -11.68 30.96
CA GLU A 127 92.32 -12.35 29.69
C GLU A 127 92.75 -11.36 28.60
N LEU A 128 92.05 -10.23 28.44
CA LEU A 128 92.42 -9.18 27.48
C LEU A 128 93.76 -8.51 27.81
N ALA A 129 94.13 -8.41 29.10
CA ALA A 129 95.44 -7.92 29.51
C ALA A 129 96.55 -8.93 29.15
N ALA A 130 96.38 -10.20 29.54
CA ALA A 130 97.32 -11.26 29.21
C ALA A 130 97.50 -11.45 27.68
N ALA A 131 96.40 -11.38 26.92
CA ALA A 131 96.43 -11.47 25.46
C ALA A 131 97.16 -10.28 24.80
N LYS A 132 97.13 -9.08 25.41
CA LYS A 132 97.90 -7.93 24.95
C LYS A 132 99.39 -8.10 25.24
N GLU A 133 99.76 -8.52 26.44
CA GLU A 133 101.15 -8.79 26.79
C GLU A 133 101.76 -9.87 25.88
N ALA A 134 101.03 -10.97 25.64
CA ALA A 134 101.45 -12.01 24.70
C ALA A 134 101.53 -11.49 23.24
N ALA A 135 100.61 -10.62 22.81
CA ALA A 135 100.68 -10.01 21.48
C ALA A 135 101.87 -9.04 21.33
N ASP A 136 102.22 -8.30 22.39
CA ASP A 136 103.38 -7.40 22.42
C ASP A 136 104.71 -8.15 22.50
N GLU A 137 104.76 -9.32 23.16
CA GLU A 137 105.89 -10.24 23.08
C GLU A 137 106.04 -10.84 21.67
N LEU A 138 104.95 -11.36 21.09
CA LEU A 138 104.96 -11.94 19.74
C LEU A 138 105.31 -10.90 18.65
N ARG A 139 104.97 -9.62 18.84
CA ARG A 139 105.36 -8.53 17.91
C ARG A 139 106.89 -8.36 17.76
N TRP A 140 107.68 -8.72 18.77
CA TRP A 140 109.15 -8.72 18.67
C TRP A 140 109.70 -9.92 17.88
N TYR A 141 108.90 -10.96 17.67
CA TYR A 141 109.29 -12.22 17.04
C TYR A 141 108.48 -12.54 15.77
N ASP A 142 107.70 -11.59 15.23
CA ASP A 142 106.90 -11.81 14.02
C ASP A 142 107.77 -11.89 12.77
N GLU A 143 108.00 -13.13 12.30
CA GLU A 143 108.77 -13.50 11.10
C GLU A 143 108.20 -12.89 9.81
N ARG A 144 106.96 -12.40 9.80
CA ARG A 144 106.39 -11.67 8.64
C ARG A 144 107.04 -10.31 8.40
N ARG A 145 107.88 -9.85 9.34
CA ARG A 145 108.71 -8.65 9.20
C ARG A 145 110.11 -8.94 8.65
N ASP A 146 110.34 -10.08 8.01
CA ASP A 146 111.57 -10.37 7.27
C ASP A 146 111.87 -9.28 6.25
N ASN A 147 112.84 -8.44 6.59
CA ASN A 147 113.29 -7.33 5.77
C ASN A 147 114.38 -7.78 4.79
N CYS A 148 114.49 -9.08 4.51
CA CYS A 148 115.51 -9.69 3.62
C CYS A 148 114.90 -10.72 2.64
N LEU A 149 113.59 -10.63 2.34
CA LEU A 149 112.91 -11.52 1.40
C LEU A 149 113.55 -11.55 -0.01
N GLU A 150 113.84 -12.75 -0.50
CA GLU A 150 114.41 -12.96 -1.83
C GLU A 150 113.52 -12.37 -2.95
N GLY A 151 114.16 -11.69 -3.91
CA GLY A 151 113.49 -11.11 -5.09
C GLY A 151 113.03 -9.66 -4.95
N ARG A 152 113.13 -9.04 -3.77
CA ARG A 152 112.91 -7.59 -3.59
C ARG A 152 114.21 -6.79 -3.79
N PRO A 153 114.14 -5.49 -4.18
CA PRO A 153 115.32 -4.65 -4.28
C PRO A 153 115.93 -4.40 -2.88
N MET A 154 117.22 -4.68 -2.74
CA MET A 154 117.96 -4.52 -1.49
C MET A 154 118.67 -3.15 -1.39
N GLN A 155 118.78 -2.65 -0.17
CA GLN A 155 119.49 -1.44 0.23
C GLN A 155 120.40 -1.76 1.44
N GLN A 156 121.51 -1.04 1.56
CA GLN A 156 122.40 -1.13 2.71
C GLN A 156 122.22 0.09 3.63
N THR A 157 121.98 -0.16 4.92
CA THR A 157 121.98 0.87 5.97
C THR A 157 123.08 0.63 6.98
N VAL A 158 123.81 1.69 7.33
CA VAL A 158 124.81 1.67 8.41
C VAL A 158 124.14 2.08 9.72
N ILE A 159 124.18 1.19 10.70
CA ILE A 159 123.56 1.34 12.03
C ILE A 159 124.66 1.35 13.10
N ARG A 160 124.44 2.08 14.21
CA ARG A 160 125.39 2.18 15.32
C ARG A 160 124.71 1.87 16.64
N ARG A 161 125.35 1.05 17.47
CA ARG A 161 124.94 0.75 18.86
C ARG A 161 126.09 1.07 19.81
N THR A 162 125.78 1.64 20.97
CA THR A 162 126.75 1.81 22.06
C THR A 162 126.32 0.95 23.24
N MET A 163 127.25 0.20 23.82
CA MET A 163 127.05 -0.52 25.08
C MET A 163 128.11 -0.08 26.09
N GLU A 164 127.66 0.24 27.30
CA GLU A 164 128.52 0.74 28.36
C GLU A 164 129.39 -0.38 28.96
N GLY A 165 130.61 -0.06 29.40
CA GLY A 165 131.46 -0.98 30.16
C GLY A 165 132.93 -0.99 29.74
N VAL A 166 133.84 -0.77 30.70
CA VAL A 166 135.30 -0.77 30.41
C VAL A 166 135.83 -2.18 30.12
N GLU A 167 135.19 -3.20 30.69
CA GLU A 167 135.60 -4.61 30.57
C GLU A 167 135.39 -5.22 29.17
N TRP A 168 134.69 -4.54 28.25
CA TRP A 168 134.54 -5.00 26.86
C TRP A 168 135.90 -5.19 26.17
N ALA A 169 136.93 -4.42 26.54
CA ALA A 169 138.29 -4.62 26.04
C ALA A 169 138.91 -5.97 26.45
N TYR A 170 138.54 -6.51 27.61
CA TYR A 170 138.96 -7.85 28.02
C TYR A 170 138.11 -8.93 27.33
N VAL A 171 136.80 -8.72 27.22
CA VAL A 171 135.90 -9.65 26.51
C VAL A 171 136.34 -9.83 25.06
N ALA A 172 136.65 -8.74 24.35
CA ALA A 172 137.21 -8.79 23.00
C ALA A 172 138.56 -9.52 22.96
N LYS A 173 139.48 -9.25 23.90
CA LYS A 173 140.79 -9.92 23.96
C LYS A 173 140.71 -11.44 24.17
N VAL A 174 139.67 -11.92 24.88
CA VAL A 174 139.53 -13.35 25.23
C VAL A 174 138.65 -14.11 24.23
N CYS A 175 137.61 -13.47 23.68
CA CYS A 175 136.62 -14.11 22.79
C CYS A 175 136.12 -13.16 21.69
N GLU A 176 137.02 -12.62 20.86
CA GLU A 176 136.67 -11.72 19.75
C GLU A 176 135.62 -12.32 18.79
N GLU A 177 135.83 -13.53 18.29
CA GLU A 177 134.91 -14.18 17.34
C GLU A 177 133.51 -14.45 17.94
N GLU A 178 133.45 -14.90 19.20
CA GLU A 178 132.15 -15.10 19.87
C GLU A 178 131.46 -13.76 20.14
N LEU A 179 132.21 -12.69 20.44
CA LEU A 179 131.65 -11.35 20.60
C LEU A 179 131.05 -10.84 19.27
N ARG A 180 131.77 -10.96 18.16
CA ARG A 180 131.28 -10.58 16.83
C ARG A 180 130.03 -11.38 16.45
N TRP A 181 130.02 -12.69 16.66
CA TRP A 181 128.85 -13.53 16.37
C TRP A 181 127.61 -13.13 17.20
N ARG A 182 127.78 -12.90 18.51
CA ARG A 182 126.65 -12.48 19.38
C ARG A 182 126.09 -11.12 18.98
N LEU A 183 126.97 -10.20 18.55
CA LEU A 183 126.57 -8.90 18.00
C LEU A 183 125.77 -9.04 16.71
N CYS A 184 126.16 -9.90 15.79
CA CYS A 184 125.38 -10.18 14.58
C CYS A 184 124.00 -10.76 14.92
N VAL A 185 123.93 -11.75 15.80
CA VAL A 185 122.67 -12.41 16.22
C VAL A 185 121.69 -11.43 16.89
N ASP A 186 122.16 -10.57 17.79
CA ASP A 186 121.29 -9.57 18.42
C ASP A 186 120.87 -8.46 17.42
N CYS A 187 121.77 -8.03 16.51
CA CYS A 187 121.45 -7.02 15.49
C CYS A 187 120.48 -7.54 14.43
N SER A 188 120.61 -8.79 13.98
CA SER A 188 119.75 -9.39 12.97
C SER A 188 118.32 -9.53 13.50
N ARG A 189 118.17 -9.91 14.77
CA ARG A 189 116.89 -9.92 15.50
C ARG A 189 116.27 -8.53 15.62
N ALA A 190 117.05 -7.51 15.99
CA ALA A 190 116.56 -6.13 16.06
C ALA A 190 116.12 -5.57 14.69
N CYS A 191 116.76 -6.00 13.61
CA CYS A 191 116.45 -5.54 12.25
C CYS A 191 115.43 -6.42 11.51
N HIS A 192 115.07 -7.59 12.06
CA HIS A 192 114.35 -8.67 11.37
C HIS A 192 114.97 -8.98 9.99
N VAL A 193 116.23 -9.42 9.99
CA VAL A 193 116.97 -9.90 8.81
C VAL A 193 117.73 -11.18 9.16
N ASN A 194 118.23 -11.92 8.17
CA ASN A 194 119.11 -13.04 8.43
C ASN A 194 120.44 -12.59 9.04
N VAL A 195 121.09 -13.48 9.79
CA VAL A 195 122.39 -13.18 10.43
C VAL A 195 123.47 -12.86 9.37
N ASP A 196 123.37 -13.47 8.18
CA ASP A 196 124.32 -13.31 7.05
C ASP A 196 124.16 -11.97 6.29
N ASP A 197 123.07 -11.25 6.54
CA ASP A 197 122.80 -9.91 5.98
C ASP A 197 123.35 -8.78 6.88
N VAL A 198 123.84 -9.12 8.07
CA VAL A 198 124.54 -8.21 8.99
C VAL A 198 126.05 -8.31 8.76
N ARG A 199 126.59 -7.38 7.96
CA ARG A 199 127.98 -7.37 7.48
C ARG A 199 128.81 -6.25 8.10
N ASP A 200 130.12 -6.32 7.91
CA ASP A 200 131.12 -5.32 8.33
C ASP A 200 131.00 -4.85 9.79
N VAL A 201 130.73 -5.79 10.71
CA VAL A 201 130.62 -5.51 12.15
C VAL A 201 131.98 -5.07 12.68
N THR A 202 132.08 -3.77 12.93
CA THR A 202 133.29 -3.10 13.41
C THR A 202 133.00 -2.45 14.75
N TYR A 203 133.96 -2.49 15.67
CA TYR A 203 133.75 -1.94 17.00
C TYR A 203 134.99 -1.22 17.55
N TYR A 204 134.74 -0.23 18.40
CA TYR A 204 135.78 0.56 19.07
C TYR A 204 135.70 0.29 20.59
N LEU A 205 136.88 0.19 21.22
CA LEU A 205 137.01 -0.18 22.64
C LEU A 205 137.07 1.07 23.54
N GLY A 206 136.39 1.01 24.68
CA GLY A 206 136.25 2.10 25.65
C GLY A 206 134.92 1.98 26.38
N SER A 207 133.85 2.50 25.76
CA SER A 207 132.55 1.80 25.73
C SER A 207 132.47 1.05 24.40
N LEU A 208 131.72 -0.05 24.33
CA LEU A 208 131.66 -0.85 23.11
C LEU A 208 130.73 -0.18 22.08
N HIS A 209 131.33 0.65 21.24
CA HIS A 209 130.66 1.29 20.11
C HIS A 209 130.76 0.38 18.89
N VAL A 210 129.64 -0.23 18.50
CA VAL A 210 129.54 -1.17 17.37
C VAL A 210 128.86 -0.49 16.19
N MET A 211 129.39 -0.70 15.00
CA MET A 211 128.81 -0.28 13.74
C MET A 211 128.52 -1.53 12.90
N PHE A 212 127.29 -1.60 12.40
CA PHE A 212 126.77 -2.69 11.58
C PHE A 212 126.45 -2.14 10.18
N ARG A 213 126.70 -2.91 9.13
CA ARG A 213 126.14 -2.68 7.79
C ARG A 213 125.08 -3.74 7.55
N VAL A 214 123.82 -3.34 7.51
CA VAL A 214 122.68 -4.26 7.35
C VAL A 214 122.14 -4.15 5.92
N GLU A 215 122.05 -5.28 5.23
CA GLU A 215 121.32 -5.42 3.97
C GLU A 215 119.84 -5.69 4.27
N HIS A 216 118.95 -4.92 3.63
CA HIS A 216 117.50 -5.04 3.82
C HIS A 216 116.72 -4.57 2.58
N ASN A 217 115.45 -4.95 2.49
CA ASN A 217 114.50 -4.51 1.47
C ASN A 217 114.41 -2.97 1.45
N ALA A 218 114.48 -2.38 0.26
CA ALA A 218 114.47 -0.92 0.04
C ALA A 218 113.11 -0.25 0.38
N GLU A 219 112.08 -1.03 0.71
CA GLU A 219 110.79 -0.54 1.22
C GLU A 219 110.86 -0.10 2.70
N VAL A 220 111.89 -0.54 3.44
CA VAL A 220 112.11 -0.21 4.85
C VAL A 220 113.04 0.98 4.97
N GLU A 221 112.63 2.01 5.70
CA GLU A 221 113.48 3.18 5.88
C GLU A 221 114.63 2.88 6.85
N GLY A 222 115.87 3.21 6.46
CA GLY A 222 117.05 3.06 7.31
C GLY A 222 117.08 3.97 8.56
N GLY A 223 116.03 4.75 8.81
CA GLY A 223 115.74 5.39 10.10
C GLY A 223 115.10 4.39 11.08
N GLU A 224 114.04 3.70 10.66
CA GLU A 224 113.30 2.73 11.47
C GLU A 224 114.22 1.62 12.02
N LEU A 225 115.15 1.12 11.21
CA LEU A 225 116.11 0.10 11.66
C LEU A 225 117.08 0.62 12.73
N LYS A 226 117.42 1.92 12.72
CA LYS A 226 118.28 2.52 13.76
C LYS A 226 117.54 2.65 15.07
N ASP A 227 116.26 3.03 15.03
CA ASP A 227 115.41 3.16 16.22
C ASP A 227 115.18 1.77 16.86
N ARG A 228 114.83 0.75 16.05
CA ARG A 228 114.72 -0.64 16.53
C ARG A 228 116.01 -1.15 17.19
N VAL A 229 117.19 -0.89 16.60
CA VAL A 229 118.49 -1.26 17.18
C VAL A 229 118.84 -0.43 18.42
N ALA A 230 118.33 0.80 18.55
CA ALA A 230 118.50 1.63 19.73
C ALA A 230 117.63 1.15 20.91
N GLU A 231 116.44 0.61 20.64
CA GLU A 231 115.53 0.06 21.65
C GLU A 231 115.87 -1.38 22.05
N TYR A 232 116.41 -2.19 21.13
CA TYR A 232 116.67 -3.62 21.38
C TYR A 232 117.69 -3.87 22.52
N PRO A 233 117.45 -4.83 23.44
CA PRO A 233 118.27 -5.00 24.66
C PRO A 233 119.58 -5.80 24.50
N PHE A 234 119.91 -6.35 23.32
CA PHE A 234 121.15 -7.13 23.06
C PHE A 234 121.43 -8.26 24.08
N PRO A 235 120.47 -9.17 24.35
CA PRO A 235 120.57 -10.13 25.44
C PRO A 235 121.70 -11.16 25.25
N ALA A 236 122.00 -11.58 24.01
CA ALA A 236 123.05 -12.56 23.76
C ALA A 236 124.44 -11.98 24.03
N THR A 237 124.67 -10.72 23.63
CA THR A 237 125.92 -9.98 23.82
C THR A 237 126.18 -9.71 25.31
N TRP A 238 125.16 -9.28 26.06
CA TRP A 238 125.26 -9.08 27.51
C TRP A 238 125.39 -10.39 28.33
N SER A 239 125.02 -11.54 27.76
CA SER A 239 125.26 -12.84 28.40
C SER A 239 126.75 -13.22 28.38
N LEU A 240 127.43 -12.98 27.24
CA LEU A 240 128.85 -13.27 27.03
C LEU A 240 129.74 -12.44 27.98
N PHE A 241 129.45 -11.15 28.09
CA PHE A 241 130.13 -10.22 29.02
C PHE A 241 130.12 -10.75 30.46
N ARG A 242 128.92 -11.09 30.96
CA ARG A 242 128.74 -11.60 32.34
C ARG A 242 129.48 -12.90 32.58
N ARG A 243 129.58 -13.79 31.59
CA ARG A 243 130.32 -15.06 31.68
C ARG A 243 131.81 -14.83 31.83
N ILE A 244 132.40 -13.99 30.98
CA ILE A 244 133.86 -13.79 30.90
C ILE A 244 134.38 -12.93 32.06
N VAL A 245 133.69 -11.86 32.42
CA VAL A 245 134.13 -10.97 33.53
C VAL A 245 134.12 -11.69 34.89
N ARG A 246 133.14 -12.59 35.11
CA ARG A 246 133.09 -13.41 36.35
C ARG A 246 134.21 -14.45 36.45
N GLY A 247 134.83 -14.85 35.33
CA GLY A 247 135.90 -15.87 35.31
C GLY A 247 137.27 -15.40 35.81
N LYS A 248 137.49 -14.09 35.98
CA LYS A 248 138.81 -13.52 36.34
C LYS A 248 139.30 -13.80 37.77
N SER A 249 138.46 -14.26 38.70
CA SER A 249 138.65 -13.96 40.13
C SER A 249 139.48 -14.96 40.97
N VAL A 250 139.99 -16.06 40.41
CA VAL A 250 140.73 -17.08 41.21
C VAL A 250 142.03 -17.57 40.55
N PRO A 251 143.19 -17.19 41.10
CA PRO A 251 144.45 -17.90 40.89
C PRO A 251 144.88 -18.65 42.16
N MET A 252 144.99 -19.98 42.10
CA MET A 252 145.62 -20.78 43.16
C MET A 252 146.94 -21.36 42.67
N HIS A 253 148.02 -21.07 43.39
CA HIS A 253 149.36 -21.58 43.11
C HIS A 253 149.71 -22.63 44.18
N VAL A 254 150.00 -23.87 43.78
CA VAL A 254 150.54 -24.90 44.68
C VAL A 254 151.92 -25.30 44.18
N GLY A 255 152.93 -25.19 45.04
CA GLY A 255 154.30 -25.59 44.72
C GLY A 255 154.45 -27.11 44.81
N TRP A 256 155.06 -27.72 43.80
CA TRP A 256 155.43 -29.13 43.82
C TRP A 256 156.83 -29.28 44.42
N ALA A 257 156.96 -30.07 45.48
CA ALA A 257 158.23 -30.65 45.88
C ALA A 257 158.36 -32.01 45.19
N ALA A 258 159.47 -32.24 44.49
CA ALA A 258 159.68 -33.48 43.73
C ALA A 258 159.69 -34.70 44.65
N ARG A 259 158.67 -35.56 44.53
CA ARG A 259 158.61 -36.90 45.14
C ARG A 259 159.28 -37.92 44.21
N SER A 260 159.58 -39.11 44.74
CA SER A 260 160.30 -40.11 43.94
C SER A 260 159.42 -40.71 42.84
N ARG A 261 160.02 -40.97 41.68
CA ARG A 261 159.37 -41.47 40.44
C ARG A 261 158.60 -42.80 40.60
N ALA A 262 158.79 -43.52 41.70
CA ALA A 262 158.05 -44.74 42.06
C ALA A 262 156.80 -44.45 42.93
N GLU A 263 156.88 -43.46 43.83
CA GLU A 263 155.75 -42.98 44.62
C GLU A 263 154.74 -42.23 43.74
N GLU A 264 155.25 -41.46 42.76
CA GLU A 264 154.42 -40.89 41.70
C GLU A 264 153.63 -41.97 40.98
N LYS A 265 154.27 -43.04 40.49
CA LYS A 265 153.57 -44.10 39.75
C LYS A 265 152.45 -44.75 40.56
N LEU A 266 152.71 -45.14 41.81
CA LEU A 266 151.67 -45.73 42.66
C LEU A 266 150.52 -44.76 42.94
N LEU A 267 150.80 -43.46 43.13
CA LEU A 267 149.76 -42.44 43.29
C LEU A 267 148.99 -42.17 41.98
N TYR A 268 149.63 -42.24 40.81
CA TYR A 268 148.96 -42.13 39.52
C TYR A 268 148.10 -43.37 39.22
N ASP A 269 148.58 -44.58 39.53
CA ASP A 269 147.82 -45.83 39.36
C ASP A 269 146.62 -45.88 40.32
N GLU A 270 146.78 -45.44 41.58
CA GLU A 270 145.68 -45.34 42.54
C GLU A 270 144.70 -44.21 42.18
N ALA A 271 145.19 -43.07 41.67
CA ALA A 271 144.33 -42.00 41.16
C ALA A 271 143.57 -42.45 39.90
N LEU A 272 144.20 -43.20 38.99
CA LEU A 272 143.54 -43.80 37.83
C LEU A 272 142.45 -44.79 38.27
N ALA A 273 142.72 -45.69 39.22
CA ALA A 273 141.71 -46.61 39.74
C ALA A 273 140.51 -45.88 40.38
N ARG A 274 140.75 -44.77 41.11
CA ARG A 274 139.70 -43.91 41.66
C ARG A 274 138.92 -43.15 40.56
N LEU A 275 139.58 -42.73 39.48
CA LEU A 275 138.91 -42.09 38.34
C LEU A 275 138.09 -43.08 37.52
N TYR A 276 138.56 -44.32 37.32
CA TYR A 276 137.80 -45.38 36.66
C TYR A 276 136.55 -45.75 37.46
N THR A 277 136.66 -45.95 38.78
CA THR A 277 135.49 -46.22 39.63
C THR A 277 134.51 -45.04 39.70
N GLN A 278 135.00 -43.80 39.71
CA GLN A 278 134.14 -42.61 39.60
C GLN A 278 133.45 -42.49 38.22
N LEU A 279 134.11 -42.93 37.15
CA LEU A 279 133.53 -42.97 35.81
C LEU A 279 132.44 -44.04 35.71
N GLU A 280 132.71 -45.25 36.21
CA GLU A 280 131.71 -46.34 36.29
C GLU A 280 130.49 -45.93 37.15
N GLU A 281 130.71 -45.23 38.28
CA GLU A 281 129.62 -44.66 39.08
C GLU A 281 128.83 -43.57 38.33
N ALA A 282 129.51 -42.73 37.53
CA ALA A 282 128.88 -41.69 36.73
C ALA A 282 128.05 -42.30 35.58
N ASP A 283 128.59 -43.28 34.87
CA ASP A 283 127.93 -44.02 33.81
C ASP A 283 126.70 -44.78 34.35
N ALA A 284 126.82 -45.43 35.52
CA ALA A 284 125.69 -46.10 36.17
C ALA A 284 124.58 -45.11 36.61
N ARG A 285 124.95 -43.93 37.12
CA ARG A 285 123.99 -42.86 37.45
C ARG A 285 123.33 -42.30 36.18
N GLN A 286 124.11 -42.10 35.12
CA GLN A 286 123.60 -41.63 33.83
C GLN A 286 122.61 -42.63 33.24
N ALA A 287 122.97 -43.92 33.19
CA ALA A 287 122.09 -44.98 32.73
C ALA A 287 120.77 -45.05 33.54
N PHE A 288 120.84 -44.95 34.87
CA PHE A 288 119.64 -44.88 35.71
C PHE A 288 118.78 -43.65 35.41
N THR A 289 119.38 -42.47 35.21
CA THR A 289 118.62 -41.27 34.83
C THR A 289 118.01 -41.35 33.43
N SER A 290 118.72 -41.95 32.46
CA SER A 290 118.20 -42.19 31.10
C SER A 290 117.02 -43.14 31.15
N GLN A 291 117.17 -44.32 31.77
CA GLN A 291 116.10 -45.31 31.91
C GLN A 291 114.88 -44.73 32.63
N ARG A 292 115.08 -43.91 33.68
CA ARG A 292 113.99 -43.21 34.35
C ARG A 292 113.33 -42.16 33.46
N SER A 293 114.11 -41.45 32.61
CA SER A 293 113.55 -40.48 31.66
C SER A 293 112.77 -41.16 30.52
N GLU A 294 113.21 -42.32 30.07
CA GLU A 294 112.50 -43.17 29.09
C GLU A 294 111.16 -43.63 29.67
N GLN A 295 111.16 -44.22 30.87
CA GLN A 295 109.92 -44.63 31.57
C GLN A 295 108.95 -43.45 31.79
N VAL A 296 109.45 -42.27 32.14
CA VAL A 296 108.61 -41.07 32.28
C VAL A 296 108.06 -40.62 30.92
N SER A 297 108.87 -40.68 29.85
CA SER A 297 108.42 -40.33 28.50
C SER A 297 107.38 -41.31 27.96
N GLU A 298 107.54 -42.62 28.19
CA GLU A 298 106.57 -43.66 27.84
C GLU A 298 105.23 -43.46 28.56
N LEU A 299 105.26 -43.20 29.87
CA LEU A 299 104.06 -42.92 30.66
C LEU A 299 103.36 -41.63 30.19
N LEU A 300 104.12 -40.57 29.87
CA LEU A 300 103.57 -39.33 29.31
C LEU A 300 102.97 -39.56 27.92
N HIS A 301 103.58 -40.41 27.07
CA HIS A 301 103.08 -40.72 25.74
C HIS A 301 101.80 -41.58 25.79
N ALA A 302 101.74 -42.53 26.73
CA ALA A 302 100.55 -43.33 27.00
C ALA A 302 99.39 -42.46 27.53
N ALA A 303 99.67 -41.57 28.49
CA ALA A 303 98.69 -40.62 29.02
C ALA A 303 98.21 -39.63 27.95
N ALA A 304 99.12 -39.11 27.12
CA ALA A 304 98.77 -38.22 26.00
C ALA A 304 97.90 -38.92 24.95
N SER A 305 98.19 -40.19 24.62
CA SER A 305 97.36 -41.00 23.71
C SER A 305 95.97 -41.26 24.29
N SER A 306 95.89 -41.65 25.57
CA SER A 306 94.60 -41.86 26.26
C SER A 306 93.74 -40.59 26.26
N LEU A 307 94.33 -39.44 26.58
CA LEU A 307 93.63 -38.15 26.57
C LEU A 307 93.22 -37.74 25.15
N ALA A 308 94.03 -38.05 24.13
CA ALA A 308 93.68 -37.80 22.74
C ALA A 308 92.49 -38.66 22.28
N GLU A 309 92.39 -39.91 22.73
CA GLU A 309 91.24 -40.78 22.48
C GLU A 309 89.96 -40.27 23.15
N GLU A 310 90.02 -39.85 24.41
CA GLU A 310 88.90 -39.23 25.15
C GLU A 310 88.43 -37.91 24.50
N VAL A 311 89.37 -37.04 24.11
CA VAL A 311 89.05 -35.82 23.36
C VAL A 311 88.45 -36.16 22.00
N ALA A 312 88.90 -37.23 21.34
CA ALA A 312 88.32 -37.68 20.07
C ALA A 312 86.95 -38.34 20.22
N SER A 313 86.62 -39.02 21.33
CA SER A 313 85.27 -39.52 21.60
C SER A 313 84.32 -38.39 21.97
N SER A 314 84.72 -37.49 22.87
CA SER A 314 83.93 -36.32 23.24
C SER A 314 83.65 -35.40 22.03
N ARG A 315 84.62 -35.21 21.12
CA ARG A 315 84.38 -34.49 19.85
C ARG A 315 83.33 -35.17 18.97
N ARG A 316 83.33 -36.51 18.89
CA ARG A 316 82.32 -37.28 18.14
C ARG A 316 80.94 -37.16 18.78
N GLU A 317 80.84 -37.28 20.09
CA GLU A 317 79.57 -37.06 20.81
C GLU A 317 79.03 -35.64 20.60
N CYS A 318 79.90 -34.63 20.59
CA CYS A 318 79.52 -33.26 20.24
C CYS A 318 79.04 -33.12 18.80
N THR A 319 79.70 -33.73 17.80
CA THR A 319 79.22 -33.70 16.40
C THR A 319 77.88 -34.42 16.23
N ASP A 320 77.72 -35.61 16.80
CA ASP A 320 76.45 -36.36 16.77
C ASP A 320 75.32 -35.57 17.44
N SER A 321 75.63 -34.80 18.50
CA SER A 321 74.66 -33.93 19.16
C SER A 321 74.28 -32.70 18.32
N LEU A 322 75.22 -32.15 17.55
CA LEU A 322 74.99 -31.03 16.63
C LEU A 322 74.13 -31.49 15.44
N GLU A 323 74.43 -32.63 14.83
CA GLU A 323 73.63 -33.21 13.74
C GLU A 323 72.17 -33.42 14.17
N ARG A 324 71.93 -33.97 15.36
CA ARG A 324 70.56 -34.10 15.93
C ARG A 324 69.88 -32.75 16.16
N LEU A 325 70.62 -31.73 16.61
CA LEU A 325 70.07 -30.38 16.79
C LEU A 325 69.73 -29.72 15.44
N GLU A 326 70.50 -30.00 14.39
CA GLU A 326 70.19 -29.58 13.02
C GLU A 326 68.96 -30.29 12.46
N GLU A 327 68.80 -31.59 12.70
CA GLU A 327 67.58 -32.35 12.37
C GLU A 327 66.34 -31.78 13.09
N PHE A 328 66.42 -31.52 14.40
CA PHE A 328 65.34 -30.88 15.14
C PHE A 328 65.05 -29.46 14.62
N ALA A 329 66.07 -28.70 14.23
CA ALA A 329 65.89 -27.37 13.65
C ALA A 329 65.25 -27.42 12.26
N ALA A 330 65.50 -28.47 11.47
CA ALA A 330 64.83 -28.71 10.18
C ALA A 330 63.34 -29.06 10.40
N LEU A 331 63.04 -30.02 11.28
CA LEU A 331 61.66 -30.41 11.62
C LEU A 331 60.86 -29.23 12.19
N LEU A 332 61.48 -28.35 12.99
CA LEU A 332 60.82 -27.13 13.49
C LEU A 332 60.57 -26.07 12.40
N LYS A 333 61.34 -26.06 11.31
CA LYS A 333 61.04 -25.21 10.14
C LYS A 333 59.87 -25.77 9.34
N GLU A 334 59.88 -27.07 9.04
CA GLU A 334 58.80 -27.77 8.34
C GLU A 334 57.46 -27.69 9.12
N ALA A 335 57.50 -27.82 10.44
CA ALA A 335 56.34 -27.62 11.32
C ALA A 335 55.80 -26.16 11.25
N ARG A 336 56.68 -25.16 11.15
CA ARG A 336 56.28 -23.75 10.99
C ARG A 336 55.77 -23.43 9.59
N GLU A 337 56.29 -24.10 8.57
CA GLU A 337 55.85 -23.94 7.18
C GLU A 337 54.47 -24.57 6.97
N SER A 338 54.26 -25.80 7.46
CA SER A 338 52.94 -26.43 7.48
C SER A 338 51.93 -25.67 8.36
N GLU A 339 52.35 -25.07 9.49
CA GLU A 339 51.48 -24.17 10.26
C GLU A 339 51.06 -22.92 9.45
N ARG A 340 51.99 -22.29 8.71
CA ARG A 340 51.65 -21.16 7.83
C ARG A 340 50.68 -21.59 6.75
N GLU A 341 50.94 -22.70 6.05
CA GLU A 341 50.01 -23.20 5.03
C GLU A 341 48.61 -23.47 5.58
N LEU A 342 48.50 -24.02 6.80
CA LEU A 342 47.20 -24.23 7.45
C LEU A 342 46.51 -22.92 7.80
N ARG A 343 47.25 -21.89 8.23
CA ARG A 343 46.70 -20.55 8.47
C ARG A 343 46.26 -19.88 7.17
N ASP A 344 47.05 -19.97 6.11
CA ASP A 344 46.71 -19.37 4.80
C ASP A 344 45.47 -20.05 4.20
N ARG A 345 45.34 -21.38 4.33
CA ARG A 345 44.12 -22.13 3.98
C ARG A 345 42.93 -21.74 4.85
N LEU A 346 43.15 -21.50 6.15
CA LEU A 346 42.09 -21.04 7.06
C LEU A 346 41.59 -19.66 6.60
N PHE A 347 42.48 -18.68 6.40
CA PHE A 347 42.13 -17.36 5.91
C PHE A 347 41.38 -17.41 4.57
N ALA A 348 41.82 -18.23 3.61
CA ALA A 348 41.10 -18.40 2.34
C ALA A 348 39.67 -18.95 2.55
N THR A 349 39.48 -19.96 3.42
CA THR A 349 38.13 -20.49 3.72
C THR A 349 37.28 -19.53 4.55
N GLU A 350 37.88 -18.67 5.38
CA GLU A 350 37.18 -17.57 6.05
C GLU A 350 36.73 -16.50 5.03
N GLU A 351 37.59 -16.10 4.10
CA GLU A 351 37.25 -15.18 2.99
C GLU A 351 36.11 -15.75 2.12
N ASP A 352 36.19 -17.01 1.70
CA ASP A 352 35.10 -17.71 0.98
C ASP A 352 33.78 -17.67 1.78
N MET A 353 33.83 -17.88 3.10
CA MET A 353 32.66 -17.82 3.97
C MET A 353 32.11 -16.40 4.13
N TYR A 354 32.96 -15.36 4.13
CA TYR A 354 32.53 -13.97 4.09
C TYR A 354 31.90 -13.60 2.74
N GLU A 355 32.45 -14.08 1.62
CA GLU A 355 31.83 -13.90 0.30
C GLU A 355 30.47 -14.59 0.20
N LEU A 356 30.36 -15.84 0.66
CA LEU A 356 29.08 -16.58 0.69
C LEU A 356 28.03 -15.87 1.54
N ARG A 357 28.42 -15.34 2.71
CA ARG A 357 27.52 -14.53 3.55
C ARG A 357 27.09 -13.25 2.85
N ARG A 358 28.01 -12.52 2.22
CA ARG A 358 27.67 -11.31 1.45
C ARG A 358 26.68 -11.64 0.34
N ARG A 359 26.94 -12.67 -0.48
CA ARG A 359 26.02 -13.09 -1.55
C ARG A 359 24.64 -13.48 -1.00
N HIS A 360 24.58 -14.20 0.12
CA HIS A 360 23.32 -14.53 0.77
C HIS A 360 22.57 -13.29 1.30
N ASP A 361 23.28 -12.31 1.87
CA ASP A 361 22.66 -11.05 2.32
C ASP A 361 22.20 -10.20 1.12
N ASP A 362 22.99 -10.11 0.04
CA ASP A 362 22.62 -9.47 -1.23
C ASP A 362 21.38 -10.14 -1.86
N ASP A 363 21.34 -11.48 -1.91
CA ASP A 363 20.20 -12.26 -2.40
C ASP A 363 18.95 -12.05 -1.52
N ARG A 364 19.10 -12.04 -0.19
CA ARG A 364 18.00 -11.78 0.75
C ARG A 364 17.45 -10.37 0.57
N ASP A 365 18.31 -9.38 0.50
CA ASP A 365 17.90 -7.98 0.37
C ASP A 365 17.29 -7.71 -1.02
N GLY A 366 17.74 -8.45 -2.06
CA GLY A 366 17.09 -8.54 -3.36
C GLY A 366 15.69 -9.17 -3.31
N LEU A 367 15.51 -10.28 -2.58
CA LEU A 367 14.19 -10.90 -2.36
C LEU A 367 13.23 -9.98 -1.60
N VAL A 368 13.70 -9.32 -0.53
CA VAL A 368 12.90 -8.34 0.24
C VAL A 368 12.52 -7.15 -0.65
N SER A 369 13.41 -6.69 -1.52
CA SER A 369 13.12 -5.62 -2.48
C SER A 369 12.06 -6.05 -3.50
N ALA A 370 12.15 -7.28 -4.02
CA ALA A 370 11.17 -7.84 -4.94
C ALA A 370 9.80 -8.07 -4.27
N GLU A 371 9.77 -8.51 -3.01
CA GLU A 371 8.54 -8.62 -2.22
C GLU A 371 7.90 -7.23 -2.00
N ALA A 372 8.70 -6.21 -1.65
CA ALA A 372 8.22 -4.84 -1.51
C ALA A 372 7.74 -4.22 -2.84
N GLU A 373 8.28 -4.65 -3.99
CA GLU A 373 7.74 -4.31 -5.32
C GLU A 373 6.43 -5.03 -5.62
N ALA A 374 6.34 -6.33 -5.31
CA ALA A 374 5.13 -7.12 -5.48
C ALA A 374 3.98 -6.56 -4.61
N LEU A 375 4.23 -6.23 -3.34
CA LEU A 375 3.25 -5.60 -2.44
C LEU A 375 2.80 -4.23 -2.97
N ARG A 376 3.73 -3.36 -3.40
CA ARG A 376 3.37 -2.08 -4.05
C ARG A 376 2.52 -2.29 -5.31
N SER A 377 2.78 -3.33 -6.10
CA SER A 377 1.96 -3.66 -7.28
C SER A 377 0.57 -4.18 -6.90
N LEU A 378 0.47 -4.94 -5.79
CA LEU A 378 -0.78 -5.44 -5.24
C LEU A 378 -1.63 -4.29 -4.69
N ASP A 379 -1.04 -3.35 -3.94
CA ASP A 379 -1.73 -2.16 -3.43
C ASP A 379 -2.33 -1.32 -4.56
N VAL A 380 -1.59 -1.15 -5.67
CA VAL A 380 -2.11 -0.47 -6.88
C VAL A 380 -3.27 -1.26 -7.52
N CYS A 381 -3.22 -2.59 -7.52
CA CYS A 381 -4.33 -3.42 -8.00
C CYS A 381 -5.56 -3.34 -7.07
N LEU A 382 -5.36 -3.39 -5.75
CA LEU A 382 -6.42 -3.25 -4.75
C LEU A 382 -7.08 -1.86 -4.82
N ALA A 383 -6.29 -0.78 -4.98
CA ALA A 383 -6.82 0.56 -5.17
C ALA A 383 -7.67 0.69 -6.45
N ARG A 384 -7.28 0.02 -7.53
CA ARG A 384 -8.08 -0.06 -8.77
C ARG A 384 -9.38 -0.84 -8.56
N LEU A 385 -9.34 -1.97 -7.85
CA LEU A 385 -10.54 -2.75 -7.53
C LEU A 385 -11.49 -1.97 -6.63
N ALA A 386 -11.01 -1.31 -5.58
CA ALA A 386 -11.84 -0.46 -4.72
C ALA A 386 -12.49 0.71 -5.49
N ALA A 387 -11.76 1.34 -6.41
CA ALA A 387 -12.31 2.37 -7.29
C ALA A 387 -13.37 1.80 -8.27
N GLN A 388 -13.19 0.57 -8.74
CA GLN A 388 -14.18 -0.13 -9.57
C GLN A 388 -15.41 -0.54 -8.76
N GLU A 389 -15.26 -1.02 -7.53
CA GLU A 389 -16.36 -1.36 -6.62
C GLU A 389 -17.21 -0.13 -6.29
N GLU A 390 -16.60 1.02 -5.97
CA GLU A 390 -17.34 2.26 -5.73
C GLU A 390 -18.04 2.77 -7.00
N ALA A 391 -17.40 2.65 -8.18
CA ALA A 391 -18.06 2.96 -9.45
C ALA A 391 -19.26 2.05 -9.76
N MET A 392 -19.13 0.74 -9.51
CA MET A 392 -20.24 -0.21 -9.64
C MET A 392 -21.35 0.08 -8.61
N ARG A 393 -21.00 0.47 -7.39
CA ARG A 393 -21.95 0.87 -6.36
C ARG A 393 -22.77 2.09 -6.78
N VAL A 394 -22.11 3.15 -7.27
CA VAL A 394 -22.80 4.33 -7.81
C VAL A 394 -23.74 3.95 -8.95
N GLN A 395 -23.31 3.08 -9.87
CA GLN A 395 -24.18 2.56 -10.94
C GLN A 395 -25.38 1.78 -10.38
N VAL A 396 -25.20 0.95 -9.33
CA VAL A 396 -26.32 0.26 -8.68
C VAL A 396 -27.29 1.26 -8.04
N GLU A 397 -26.80 2.25 -7.29
CA GLU A 397 -27.63 3.31 -6.68
C GLU A 397 -28.41 4.11 -7.75
N GLU A 398 -27.77 4.43 -8.90
CA GLU A 398 -28.44 5.03 -10.06
C GLU A 398 -29.55 4.11 -10.62
N THR A 399 -29.28 2.82 -10.83
CA THR A 399 -30.29 1.87 -11.35
C THR A 399 -31.46 1.67 -10.37
N VAL A 400 -31.22 1.73 -9.06
CA VAL A 400 -32.28 1.69 -8.05
C VAL A 400 -33.15 2.95 -8.16
N SER A 401 -32.57 4.16 -8.22
CA SER A 401 -33.38 5.37 -8.38
C SER A 401 -34.14 5.41 -9.71
N LEU A 402 -33.57 4.87 -10.79
CA LEU A 402 -34.25 4.73 -12.09
C LEU A 402 -35.40 3.72 -12.00
N LYS A 403 -35.23 2.61 -11.28
CA LYS A 403 -36.28 1.61 -11.04
C LYS A 403 -37.42 2.18 -10.19
N GLU A 404 -37.12 2.95 -9.14
CA GLU A 404 -38.10 3.65 -8.32
C GLU A 404 -38.90 4.68 -9.16
N LYS A 405 -38.22 5.49 -9.97
CA LYS A 405 -38.87 6.41 -10.92
C LYS A 405 -39.76 5.67 -11.91
N MET A 406 -39.30 4.55 -12.46
CA MET A 406 -40.09 3.72 -13.38
C MET A 406 -41.31 3.10 -12.67
N GLN A 407 -41.17 2.66 -11.43
CA GLN A 407 -42.29 2.16 -10.62
C GLN A 407 -43.32 3.26 -10.30
N ALA A 408 -42.87 4.49 -9.99
CA ALA A 408 -43.75 5.64 -9.79
C ALA A 408 -44.49 6.06 -11.08
N ILE A 409 -43.82 5.98 -12.24
CA ILE A 409 -44.47 6.18 -13.55
C ILE A 409 -45.48 5.07 -13.82
N MET A 410 -45.18 3.81 -13.49
CA MET A 410 -46.11 2.70 -13.63
C MET A 410 -47.33 2.83 -12.71
N SER A 411 -47.16 3.26 -11.45
CA SER A 411 -48.29 3.48 -10.55
C SER A 411 -49.16 4.63 -11.05
N ALA A 412 -48.57 5.77 -11.43
CA ALA A 412 -49.30 6.89 -12.03
C ALA A 412 -50.02 6.50 -13.34
N LEU A 413 -49.40 5.66 -14.18
CA LEU A 413 -50.05 5.12 -15.38
C LEU A 413 -51.22 4.18 -15.03
N SER A 414 -51.10 3.38 -13.96
CA SER A 414 -52.19 2.52 -13.49
C SER A 414 -53.35 3.32 -12.90
N GLU A 415 -53.07 4.40 -12.16
CA GLU A 415 -54.06 5.37 -11.68
C GLU A 415 -54.76 6.06 -12.84
N LYS A 416 -54.01 6.56 -13.85
CA LYS A 416 -54.60 7.14 -15.06
C LYS A 416 -55.39 6.12 -15.89
N SER A 417 -54.98 4.85 -15.89
CA SER A 417 -55.76 3.78 -16.51
C SER A 417 -57.07 3.53 -15.75
N ALA A 418 -57.05 3.55 -14.42
CA ALA A 418 -58.26 3.44 -13.59
C ALA A 418 -59.19 4.67 -13.73
N GLU A 419 -58.64 5.89 -13.79
CA GLU A 419 -59.39 7.10 -14.13
C GLU A 419 -60.02 7.00 -15.51
N LEU A 420 -59.28 6.52 -16.52
CA LEU A 420 -59.79 6.30 -17.87
C LEU A 420 -60.88 5.22 -17.91
N MET A 421 -60.73 4.10 -17.20
CA MET A 421 -61.79 3.09 -17.08
C MET A 421 -63.04 3.64 -16.37
N SER A 422 -62.87 4.51 -15.35
CA SER A 422 -63.99 5.21 -14.69
C SER A 422 -64.65 6.24 -15.61
N ALA A 423 -63.86 6.94 -16.45
CA ALA A 423 -64.38 7.86 -17.45
C ALA A 423 -65.11 7.10 -18.57
N GLN A 424 -64.58 5.96 -19.01
CA GLN A 424 -65.21 5.08 -19.98
C GLN A 424 -66.52 4.49 -19.45
N SER A 425 -66.57 4.00 -18.21
CA SER A 425 -67.83 3.49 -17.63
C SER A 425 -68.87 4.60 -17.42
N LYS A 426 -68.44 5.83 -17.11
CA LYS A 426 -69.32 7.03 -17.12
C LYS A 426 -69.80 7.39 -18.53
N ILE A 427 -68.94 7.33 -19.54
CA ILE A 427 -69.32 7.55 -20.94
C ILE A 427 -70.32 6.47 -21.37
N GLU A 428 -70.08 5.20 -21.08
CA GLU A 428 -71.04 4.13 -21.38
C GLU A 428 -72.37 4.30 -20.64
N ALA A 429 -72.34 4.75 -19.37
CA ALA A 429 -73.57 5.04 -18.62
C ALA A 429 -74.34 6.22 -19.24
N LEU A 430 -73.66 7.29 -19.64
CA LEU A 430 -74.26 8.41 -20.36
C LEU A 430 -74.73 8.01 -21.76
N CYS A 431 -74.04 7.10 -22.45
CA CYS A 431 -74.51 6.54 -23.73
C CYS A 431 -75.77 5.71 -23.52
N ARG A 432 -75.84 4.83 -22.49
CA ARG A 432 -77.07 4.11 -22.14
C ARG A 432 -78.21 5.07 -21.81
N GLU A 433 -77.96 6.12 -21.04
CA GLU A 433 -78.96 7.18 -20.77
C GLU A 433 -79.37 7.94 -22.05
N LYS A 434 -78.43 8.20 -22.97
CA LYS A 434 -78.73 8.80 -24.28
C LYS A 434 -79.51 7.82 -25.19
N ASP A 435 -79.24 6.53 -25.14
CA ASP A 435 -79.94 5.49 -25.90
C ASP A 435 -81.33 5.22 -25.33
N GLU A 436 -81.49 5.22 -24.00
CA GLU A 436 -82.78 5.16 -23.31
C GLU A 436 -83.63 6.41 -23.58
N THR A 437 -83.03 7.61 -23.52
CA THR A 437 -83.74 8.85 -23.89
C THR A 437 -84.00 8.92 -25.39
N ALA A 438 -83.13 8.40 -26.27
CA ALA A 438 -83.38 8.29 -27.70
C ALA A 438 -84.47 7.25 -28.02
N ALA A 439 -84.54 6.14 -27.28
CA ALA A 439 -85.62 5.16 -27.39
C ALA A 439 -86.95 5.74 -26.89
N ALA A 440 -86.94 6.53 -25.81
CA ALA A 440 -88.11 7.29 -25.37
C ALA A 440 -88.52 8.35 -26.42
N TYR A 441 -87.57 9.06 -27.03
CA TYR A 441 -87.85 9.97 -28.14
C TYR A 441 -88.40 9.22 -29.36
N ALA A 442 -87.86 8.04 -29.70
CA ALA A 442 -88.34 7.20 -30.80
C ALA A 442 -89.75 6.65 -30.53
N ASP A 443 -90.07 6.23 -29.31
CA ASP A 443 -91.44 5.84 -28.90
C ASP A 443 -92.40 7.04 -28.92
N THR A 444 -91.97 8.24 -28.48
CA THR A 444 -92.77 9.45 -28.69
C THR A 444 -92.90 9.84 -30.15
N GLN A 445 -91.89 9.57 -30.98
CA GLN A 445 -91.92 9.81 -32.42
C GLN A 445 -92.84 8.81 -33.11
N GLU A 446 -92.83 7.52 -32.75
CA GLU A 446 -93.78 6.52 -33.28
C GLU A 446 -95.22 6.85 -32.86
N LYS A 447 -95.42 7.35 -31.62
CA LYS A 447 -96.71 7.87 -31.17
C LYS A 447 -97.13 9.12 -31.94
N LEU A 448 -96.20 10.02 -32.25
CA LEU A 448 -96.47 11.20 -33.09
C LEU A 448 -96.69 10.83 -34.55
N GLU A 449 -95.98 9.85 -35.10
CA GLU A 449 -96.16 9.31 -36.45
C GLU A 449 -97.52 8.63 -36.56
N LYS A 450 -97.96 7.83 -35.58
CA LYS A 450 -99.35 7.33 -35.49
C LYS A 450 -100.38 8.45 -35.38
N CYS A 451 -100.09 9.54 -34.65
CA CYS A 451 -100.95 10.71 -34.63
C CYS A 451 -100.97 11.46 -35.98
N VAL A 452 -99.85 11.49 -36.71
CA VAL A 452 -99.74 12.06 -38.07
C VAL A 452 -100.45 11.16 -39.08
N GLU A 453 -100.34 9.84 -38.99
CA GLU A 453 -101.12 8.89 -39.79
C GLU A 453 -102.63 9.05 -39.54
N MET A 454 -103.06 9.25 -38.28
CA MET A 454 -104.45 9.58 -37.98
C MET A 454 -104.85 10.98 -38.49
N LEU A 455 -103.95 11.96 -38.47
CA LEU A 455 -104.20 13.30 -39.03
C LEU A 455 -104.18 13.31 -40.56
N ASP A 456 -103.43 12.44 -41.22
CA ASP A 456 -103.40 12.30 -42.68
C ASP A 456 -104.54 11.39 -43.17
N ALA A 457 -105.00 10.43 -42.37
CA ALA A 457 -106.31 9.79 -42.53
C ALA A 457 -107.45 10.81 -42.34
N SER A 458 -107.34 11.72 -41.36
CA SER A 458 -108.28 12.82 -41.19
C SER A 458 -108.23 13.81 -42.37
N ARG A 459 -107.06 14.15 -42.88
CA ARG A 459 -106.89 15.07 -44.02
C ARG A 459 -107.27 14.48 -45.36
N THR A 460 -107.04 13.18 -45.57
CA THR A 460 -107.54 12.50 -46.77
C THR A 460 -109.05 12.39 -46.72
N ASN A 461 -109.65 12.14 -45.56
CA ASN A 461 -111.10 12.26 -45.36
C ASN A 461 -111.59 13.70 -45.52
N GLU A 462 -110.90 14.72 -45.00
CA GLU A 462 -111.23 16.14 -45.25
C GLU A 462 -111.09 16.52 -46.72
N LEU A 463 -110.12 15.97 -47.46
CA LEU A 463 -109.94 16.23 -48.89
C LEU A 463 -111.07 15.58 -49.71
N LEU A 464 -111.49 14.36 -49.34
CA LEU A 464 -112.63 13.66 -49.93
C LEU A 464 -113.95 14.36 -49.59
N LEU A 465 -114.10 14.85 -48.36
CA LEU A 465 -115.20 15.72 -47.94
C LEU A 465 -115.16 17.08 -48.65
N SER A 466 -113.98 17.66 -48.89
CA SER A 466 -113.83 18.93 -49.60
C SER A 466 -114.14 18.79 -51.10
N GLN A 467 -113.77 17.66 -51.72
CA GLN A 467 -114.11 17.36 -53.11
C GLN A 467 -115.60 17.07 -53.26
N THR A 468 -116.19 16.25 -52.37
CA THR A 468 -117.64 16.01 -52.39
C THR A 468 -118.45 17.25 -52.02
N LEU A 469 -117.93 18.15 -51.18
CA LEU A 469 -118.55 19.42 -50.84
C LEU A 469 -118.36 20.46 -51.97
N GLN A 470 -117.24 20.49 -52.70
CA GLN A 470 -117.10 21.28 -53.92
C GLN A 470 -118.01 20.78 -55.06
N GLU A 471 -118.17 19.46 -55.22
CA GLU A 471 -119.15 18.90 -56.16
C GLU A 471 -120.59 19.21 -55.73
N ALA A 472 -120.89 19.15 -54.44
CA ALA A 472 -122.19 19.56 -53.90
C ALA A 472 -122.43 21.07 -54.05
N GLU A 473 -121.41 21.92 -53.83
CA GLU A 473 -121.48 23.36 -54.03
C GLU A 473 -121.68 23.71 -55.50
N HIS A 474 -120.96 23.08 -56.45
CA HIS A 474 -121.20 23.25 -57.88
C HIS A 474 -122.62 22.82 -58.30
N ARG A 475 -123.13 21.72 -57.72
CA ARG A 475 -124.53 21.30 -57.93
C ARG A 475 -125.51 22.30 -57.31
N CYS A 476 -125.21 22.84 -56.12
CA CYS A 476 -126.04 23.84 -55.46
C CYS A 476 -125.98 25.23 -56.12
N THR A 477 -124.87 25.63 -56.75
CA THR A 477 -124.81 26.87 -57.54
C THR A 477 -125.56 26.70 -58.85
N HIS A 478 -125.39 25.59 -59.57
CA HIS A 478 -126.20 25.32 -60.77
C HIS A 478 -127.70 25.20 -60.47
N LEU A 479 -128.08 24.55 -59.35
CA LEU A 479 -129.47 24.51 -58.92
C LEU A 479 -129.98 25.87 -58.44
N ARG A 480 -129.15 26.71 -57.79
CA ARG A 480 -129.54 28.09 -57.44
C ARG A 480 -129.70 28.97 -58.66
N GLU A 481 -128.81 28.89 -59.66
CA GLU A 481 -128.95 29.61 -60.92
C GLU A 481 -130.21 29.17 -61.68
N ALA A 482 -130.48 27.85 -61.74
CA ALA A 482 -131.73 27.33 -62.31
C ALA A 482 -132.96 27.82 -61.56
N ILE A 483 -132.97 27.74 -60.22
CA ILE A 483 -134.08 28.20 -59.38
C ILE A 483 -134.24 29.73 -59.44
N GLU A 484 -133.17 30.52 -59.58
CA GLU A 484 -133.27 31.97 -59.76
C GLU A 484 -133.77 32.35 -61.16
N MET A 485 -133.39 31.60 -62.20
CA MET A 485 -133.97 31.76 -63.54
C MET A 485 -135.46 31.37 -63.57
N ASP A 486 -135.85 30.25 -62.97
CA ASP A 486 -137.25 29.83 -62.88
C ASP A 486 -138.06 30.76 -61.98
N ALA A 487 -137.51 31.24 -60.85
CA ALA A 487 -138.16 32.23 -59.99
C ALA A 487 -138.20 33.65 -60.62
N ALA A 488 -137.36 33.95 -61.60
CA ALA A 488 -137.49 35.15 -62.43
C ALA A 488 -138.58 34.96 -63.49
N ALA A 489 -138.64 33.80 -64.15
CA ALA A 489 -139.70 33.44 -65.09
C ALA A 489 -141.09 33.45 -64.42
N HIS A 490 -141.25 32.76 -63.29
CA HIS A 490 -142.50 32.74 -62.53
C HIS A 490 -142.94 34.12 -62.02
N ARG A 491 -142.00 35.04 -61.73
CA ARG A 491 -142.33 36.42 -61.38
C ARG A 491 -142.87 37.22 -62.57
N VAL A 492 -142.35 36.98 -63.77
CA VAL A 492 -142.90 37.58 -65.01
C VAL A 492 -144.29 36.99 -65.32
N GLU A 493 -144.47 35.67 -65.16
CA GLU A 493 -145.76 35.00 -65.37
C GLU A 493 -146.82 35.42 -64.35
N LEU A 494 -146.48 35.57 -63.07
CA LEU A 494 -147.40 36.06 -62.04
C LEU A 494 -147.89 37.50 -62.34
N LEU A 495 -147.00 38.38 -62.82
CA LEU A 495 -147.38 39.73 -63.23
C LEU A 495 -148.29 39.73 -64.47
N SER A 496 -148.05 38.81 -65.42
CA SER A 496 -148.92 38.57 -66.58
C SER A 496 -150.31 38.07 -66.15
N ALA A 497 -150.37 37.03 -65.31
CA ALA A 497 -151.61 36.43 -64.83
C ALA A 497 -152.47 37.39 -63.99
N VAL A 498 -151.85 38.28 -63.21
CA VAL A 498 -152.56 39.33 -62.46
C VAL A 498 -153.14 40.40 -63.40
N ALA A 499 -152.48 40.72 -64.52
CA ALA A 499 -153.01 41.65 -65.53
C ALA A 499 -154.21 41.04 -66.28
N GLU A 500 -154.13 39.78 -66.69
CA GLU A 500 -155.25 39.02 -67.29
C GLU A 500 -156.47 38.96 -66.36
N ARG A 501 -156.25 38.65 -65.07
CA ARG A 501 -157.31 38.58 -64.06
C ARG A 501 -158.08 39.90 -63.90
N ASN A 502 -157.40 41.04 -64.03
CA ASN A 502 -158.05 42.34 -63.89
C ASN A 502 -158.87 42.72 -65.13
N ARG A 503 -158.36 42.47 -66.35
CA ARG A 503 -159.12 42.67 -67.60
C ARG A 503 -160.43 41.89 -67.63
N PHE A 504 -160.40 40.62 -67.20
CA PHE A 504 -161.61 39.80 -67.15
C PHE A 504 -162.63 40.26 -66.11
N LYS A 505 -162.18 40.95 -65.06
CA LYS A 505 -163.08 41.53 -64.06
C LYS A 505 -163.84 42.73 -64.63
N GLU A 506 -163.17 43.60 -65.37
CA GLU A 506 -163.77 44.76 -66.04
C GLU A 506 -164.78 44.34 -67.12
N GLY A 507 -164.47 43.31 -67.92
CA GLY A 507 -165.39 42.79 -68.94
C GLY A 507 -166.70 42.20 -68.39
N ILE A 508 -166.66 41.57 -67.21
CA ILE A 508 -167.84 40.99 -66.56
C ILE A 508 -168.77 42.07 -65.99
N GLU A 509 -168.23 43.22 -65.57
CA GLU A 509 -169.04 44.33 -65.06
C GLU A 509 -169.83 45.02 -66.19
N VAL A 510 -169.21 45.25 -67.36
CA VAL A 510 -169.90 45.81 -68.55
C VAL A 510 -171.03 44.90 -69.05
N LEU A 511 -170.82 43.59 -69.12
CA LEU A 511 -171.86 42.64 -69.54
C LEU A 511 -173.06 42.59 -68.59
N ARG A 512 -172.88 42.98 -67.32
CA ARG A 512 -173.95 43.00 -66.32
C ARG A 512 -174.90 44.20 -66.48
N GLU A 513 -174.45 45.30 -67.09
CA GLU A 513 -175.28 46.51 -67.28
C GLU A 513 -176.19 46.46 -68.52
N PHE A 514 -175.78 45.80 -69.62
CA PHE A 514 -176.53 45.81 -70.88
C PHE A 514 -177.66 44.77 -70.97
N LEU A 515 -177.65 43.73 -70.14
CA LEU A 515 -178.60 42.62 -70.21
C LEU A 515 -180.10 43.01 -70.15
N PRO A 516 -180.55 44.04 -69.38
CA PRO A 516 -181.96 44.41 -69.31
C PRO A 516 -182.53 45.05 -70.59
N GLN A 517 -181.69 45.65 -71.45
CA GLN A 517 -182.15 46.47 -72.58
C GLN A 517 -182.56 45.62 -73.80
N LEU A 518 -181.91 44.47 -74.00
CA LEU A 518 -182.18 43.57 -75.14
C LEU A 518 -183.52 42.83 -75.05
N LEU A 519 -184.17 42.79 -73.87
CA LEU A 519 -185.43 42.07 -73.65
C LEU A 519 -186.69 42.88 -74.00
N ALA A 520 -186.60 44.19 -74.24
CA ALA A 520 -187.76 45.08 -74.31
C ALA A 520 -188.37 45.29 -75.72
N VAL A 521 -187.67 44.97 -76.81
CA VAL A 521 -187.99 45.51 -78.15
C VAL A 521 -188.96 44.64 -78.98
N VAL A 522 -189.27 43.40 -78.55
CA VAL A 522 -189.92 42.40 -79.42
C VAL A 522 -191.47 42.42 -79.42
N GLN A 523 -192.17 43.12 -78.50
CA GLN A 523 -193.66 43.08 -78.43
C GLN A 523 -194.33 44.45 -78.24
N GLY A 524 -194.79 45.05 -79.35
CA GLY A 524 -195.26 46.44 -79.41
C GLY A 524 -196.78 46.69 -79.35
N GLY A 525 -197.20 47.84 -79.92
CA GLY A 525 -198.58 48.05 -80.40
C GLY A 525 -199.46 49.13 -79.75
N ARG A 526 -199.52 50.31 -80.40
CA ARG A 526 -200.72 51.17 -80.64
C ARG A 526 -201.43 52.00 -79.54
N GLN A 527 -201.45 53.33 -79.82
CA GLN A 527 -202.60 54.27 -79.81
C GLN A 527 -203.27 54.65 -78.46
N LYS A 528 -203.70 55.89 -78.16
CA LYS A 528 -203.99 57.11 -78.95
C LYS A 528 -204.33 58.30 -78.01
N ASP A 529 -203.89 59.50 -78.40
CA ASP A 529 -204.42 60.86 -78.17
C ASP A 529 -204.84 61.38 -76.76
N SER A 530 -204.00 62.33 -76.32
CA SER A 530 -204.31 63.77 -76.19
C SER A 530 -204.65 64.39 -74.82
N ARG A 531 -204.09 65.61 -74.65
CA ARG A 531 -204.58 66.74 -73.83
C ARG A 531 -204.55 66.55 -72.30
N ASP A 532 -204.26 67.56 -71.48
CA ASP A 532 -203.86 68.96 -71.69
C ASP A 532 -203.24 69.51 -70.38
N GLY A 533 -202.60 70.70 -70.42
CA GLY A 533 -202.81 71.68 -69.36
C GLY A 533 -201.90 71.72 -68.11
N GLY A 534 -200.65 72.17 -68.29
CA GLY A 534 -200.04 73.19 -67.42
C GLY A 534 -199.32 72.78 -66.11
N ALA A 535 -198.43 73.61 -65.53
CA ALA A 535 -197.89 74.89 -66.04
C ALA A 535 -196.62 75.36 -65.27
N ARG A 536 -195.62 75.91 -66.00
CA ARG A 536 -194.61 76.95 -65.61
C ARG A 536 -193.62 76.63 -64.45
N VAL A 537 -192.35 77.09 -64.43
CA VAL A 537 -191.55 78.00 -65.30
C VAL A 537 -190.03 77.77 -65.07
N SER A 538 -189.16 78.07 -66.07
CA SER A 538 -187.67 78.28 -66.02
C SER A 538 -186.74 77.17 -65.48
N GLU A 539 -185.48 76.95 -65.93
CA GLU A 539 -184.65 77.19 -67.14
C GLU A 539 -183.23 76.61 -66.84
N SER A 540 -182.21 76.43 -67.70
CA SER A 540 -181.95 76.62 -69.15
C SER A 540 -180.63 75.89 -69.55
N THR A 541 -180.41 75.61 -70.86
CA THR A 541 -179.08 75.35 -71.54
C THR A 541 -178.21 74.13 -71.09
N SER A 542 -177.39 73.43 -71.87
CA SER A 542 -177.06 73.32 -73.33
C SER A 542 -176.00 72.19 -73.51
N THR A 543 -175.65 71.54 -74.64
CA THR A 543 -176.21 71.33 -76.02
C THR A 543 -175.35 70.26 -76.74
N SER A 544 -175.87 69.65 -77.83
CA SER A 544 -175.12 69.06 -78.98
C SER A 544 -174.41 67.68 -78.82
N ALA A 545 -174.62 66.68 -79.69
CA ALA A 545 -175.67 66.48 -80.70
C ALA A 545 -175.78 64.98 -81.09
N LEU A 546 -177.01 64.45 -81.18
CA LEU A 546 -177.29 63.16 -81.83
C LEU A 546 -177.32 63.31 -83.35
N ASN A 547 -176.89 62.26 -84.08
CA ASN A 547 -177.66 61.60 -85.16
C ASN A 547 -176.78 60.63 -85.97
N ALA A 548 -176.90 59.31 -85.74
CA ALA A 548 -176.69 58.22 -86.73
C ALA A 548 -176.77 56.82 -86.09
N ALA A 549 -177.86 56.53 -85.35
CA ALA A 549 -178.27 55.13 -85.14
C ALA A 549 -179.30 54.77 -86.24
N LEU A 550 -179.35 53.48 -86.62
CA LEU A 550 -180.26 52.86 -87.62
C LEU A 550 -179.81 52.87 -89.10
N SER A 551 -178.92 51.94 -89.50
CA SER A 551 -179.07 51.12 -90.72
C SER A 551 -177.96 50.06 -90.90
N LEU A 552 -178.38 48.79 -91.09
CA LEU A 552 -177.69 47.61 -91.66
C LEU A 552 -176.33 47.17 -91.04
N ASP A 553 -176.05 45.89 -90.74
CA ASP A 553 -176.86 44.67 -90.94
C ASP A 553 -176.49 43.51 -89.99
N GLY A 554 -177.50 42.81 -89.49
CA GLY A 554 -177.47 41.34 -89.28
C GLY A 554 -176.60 40.75 -88.16
N ASP A 555 -175.51 40.08 -88.55
CA ASP A 555 -175.23 38.73 -88.06
C ASP A 555 -173.93 38.54 -87.26
N VAL A 556 -173.09 39.58 -87.09
CA VAL A 556 -171.71 39.40 -86.58
C VAL A 556 -171.65 39.18 -85.04
N GLY A 557 -172.52 39.83 -84.28
CA GLY A 557 -172.37 39.93 -82.80
C GLY A 557 -172.61 38.65 -81.98
N ALA A 558 -173.12 37.57 -82.58
CA ALA A 558 -173.47 36.35 -81.83
C ALA A 558 -172.34 35.30 -81.75
N LEU A 559 -171.35 35.35 -82.65
CA LEU A 559 -170.27 34.36 -82.73
C LEU A 559 -169.15 34.62 -81.73
N GLU A 560 -168.72 35.89 -81.60
CA GLU A 560 -167.59 36.29 -80.75
C GLU A 560 -167.83 35.98 -79.26
N LEU A 561 -169.08 36.11 -78.79
CA LEU A 561 -169.47 35.83 -77.40
C LEU A 561 -169.34 34.34 -77.00
N ARG A 562 -169.35 33.41 -77.96
CA ARG A 562 -169.27 31.97 -77.67
C ARG A 562 -167.84 31.50 -77.42
N GLU A 563 -166.86 32.09 -78.09
CA GLU A 563 -165.45 31.67 -77.99
C GLU A 563 -164.82 32.11 -76.65
N VAL A 564 -165.17 33.30 -76.17
CA VAL A 564 -164.68 33.84 -74.88
C VAL A 564 -165.06 32.94 -73.70
N LEU A 565 -166.27 32.38 -73.69
CA LEU A 565 -166.73 31.50 -72.60
C LEU A 565 -166.04 30.13 -72.56
N LEU A 566 -165.63 29.59 -73.71
CA LEU A 566 -164.93 28.30 -73.76
C LEU A 566 -163.48 28.40 -73.28
N HIS A 567 -162.80 29.51 -73.58
CA HIS A 567 -161.42 29.74 -73.13
C HIS A 567 -161.31 29.72 -71.58
N HIS A 568 -162.31 30.29 -70.90
CA HIS A 568 -162.33 30.40 -69.44
C HIS A 568 -162.43 29.09 -68.67
N LEU A 569 -163.17 28.11 -69.17
CA LEU A 569 -163.36 26.84 -68.46
C LEU A 569 -162.08 26.02 -68.39
N ALA A 570 -161.25 26.07 -69.45
CA ALA A 570 -159.99 25.34 -69.52
C ALA A 570 -158.98 25.78 -68.43
N SER A 571 -158.89 27.08 -68.15
CA SER A 571 -157.95 27.62 -67.15
C SER A 571 -158.24 27.18 -65.71
N ILE A 572 -159.50 26.84 -65.39
CA ILE A 572 -159.90 26.47 -64.02
C ILE A 572 -159.51 25.03 -63.68
N GLU A 573 -159.48 24.13 -64.66
CA GLU A 573 -159.12 22.72 -64.42
C GLU A 573 -157.63 22.50 -64.16
N GLN A 574 -156.76 23.35 -64.73
CA GLN A 574 -155.31 23.22 -64.58
C GLN A 574 -154.86 23.46 -63.13
N LEU A 575 -155.29 24.58 -62.53
CA LEU A 575 -154.94 25.02 -61.17
C LEU A 575 -155.33 24.03 -60.05
N ARG A 576 -156.11 23.00 -60.37
CA ARG A 576 -156.56 22.01 -59.39
C ARG A 576 -155.56 20.87 -59.17
N ARG A 577 -154.74 20.54 -60.18
CA ARG A 577 -153.77 19.42 -60.12
C ARG A 577 -152.54 19.79 -59.30
N ASP A 578 -152.04 21.02 -59.47
CA ASP A 578 -150.79 21.49 -58.87
C ASP A 578 -150.83 21.52 -57.32
N LYS A 579 -152.03 21.52 -56.71
CA LYS A 579 -152.20 21.48 -55.26
C LYS A 579 -151.88 20.12 -54.64
N GLU A 580 -152.15 19.01 -55.34
CA GLU A 580 -152.11 17.67 -54.75
C GLU A 580 -150.66 17.19 -54.54
N GLY A 581 -149.73 17.54 -55.44
CA GLY A 581 -148.33 17.09 -55.36
C GLY A 581 -147.51 17.65 -54.19
N LEU A 582 -147.89 18.79 -53.61
CA LEU A 582 -147.14 19.43 -52.50
C LEU A 582 -147.41 18.81 -51.12
N ALA A 583 -148.32 17.84 -51.00
CA ALA A 583 -148.64 17.20 -49.72
C ALA A 583 -147.68 16.05 -49.39
N ASP A 584 -147.31 15.24 -50.38
CA ASP A 584 -146.60 13.98 -50.19
C ASP A 584 -145.13 14.18 -49.73
N GLU A 585 -144.50 15.30 -50.11
CA GLU A 585 -143.09 15.60 -49.78
C GLU A 585 -142.83 15.85 -48.27
N LEU A 586 -143.87 16.13 -47.48
CA LEU A 586 -143.73 16.48 -46.06
C LEU A 586 -143.57 15.24 -45.16
N ASP A 587 -144.28 14.16 -45.46
CA ASP A 587 -144.35 12.95 -44.61
C ASP A 587 -143.04 12.16 -44.61
N GLU A 588 -142.25 12.22 -45.69
CA GLU A 588 -140.95 11.52 -45.77
C GLU A 588 -139.89 12.12 -44.82
N ALA A 589 -139.99 13.42 -44.53
CA ALA A 589 -139.00 14.14 -43.72
C ALA A 589 -139.07 13.80 -42.22
N GLU A 590 -140.25 13.53 -41.67
CA GLU A 590 -140.40 13.27 -40.22
C GLU A 590 -139.74 11.93 -39.81
N LYS A 591 -139.84 10.92 -40.68
CA LYS A 591 -139.39 9.55 -40.41
C LYS A 591 -137.88 9.44 -40.18
N ALA A 592 -137.08 10.24 -40.89
CA ALA A 592 -135.62 10.19 -40.81
C ALA A 592 -135.05 10.70 -39.46
N ARG A 593 -135.83 11.45 -38.67
CA ARG A 593 -135.38 12.03 -37.41
C ARG A 593 -135.31 10.99 -36.28
N ASP A 594 -136.29 10.10 -36.20
CA ASP A 594 -136.49 9.26 -35.01
C ASP A 594 -135.49 8.09 -34.94
N ASP A 595 -135.02 7.60 -36.10
CA ASP A 595 -133.95 6.59 -36.19
C ASP A 595 -132.64 7.08 -35.54
N TYR A 596 -132.33 8.39 -35.61
CA TYR A 596 -131.07 8.96 -35.11
C TYR A 596 -130.99 9.00 -33.58
N LEU A 597 -132.13 9.11 -32.88
CA LEU A 597 -132.16 9.21 -31.42
C LEU A 597 -131.85 7.87 -30.75
N THR A 598 -132.32 6.75 -31.32
CA THR A 598 -132.12 5.41 -30.74
C THR A 598 -130.64 5.00 -30.70
N ALA A 599 -129.86 5.35 -31.73
CA ALA A 599 -128.43 5.03 -31.82
C ALA A 599 -127.59 5.71 -30.71
N LEU A 600 -128.03 6.84 -30.18
CA LEU A 600 -127.31 7.58 -29.14
C LEU A 600 -127.41 6.91 -27.75
N GLU A 601 -128.57 6.32 -27.43
CA GLU A 601 -128.84 5.74 -26.10
C GLU A 601 -128.02 4.47 -25.84
N ASP A 602 -127.82 3.63 -26.86
CA ASP A 602 -127.05 2.39 -26.72
C ASP A 602 -125.54 2.65 -26.54
N ALA A 603 -125.00 3.70 -27.17
CA ALA A 603 -123.59 4.09 -27.02
C ALA A 603 -123.25 4.51 -25.57
N LEU A 604 -124.16 5.21 -24.90
CA LEU A 604 -123.99 5.63 -23.49
C LEU A 604 -124.01 4.44 -22.52
N ARG A 605 -124.76 3.37 -22.83
CA ARG A 605 -124.86 2.19 -21.96
C ARG A 605 -123.53 1.44 -21.87
N LEU A 606 -122.85 1.25 -23.00
CA LEU A 606 -121.57 0.51 -23.09
C LEU A 606 -120.43 1.18 -22.30
N LEU A 607 -120.31 2.52 -22.37
CA LEU A 607 -119.25 3.26 -21.65
C LEU A 607 -119.37 3.15 -20.12
N MET A 608 -120.58 3.02 -19.59
CA MET A 608 -120.82 2.87 -18.15
C MET A 608 -120.38 1.50 -17.63
N GLU A 609 -120.57 0.43 -18.43
CA GLU A 609 -120.15 -0.93 -18.08
C GLU A 609 -118.62 -1.06 -18.04
N GLU A 610 -117.93 -0.48 -19.03
CA GLU A 610 -116.46 -0.53 -19.11
C GLU A 610 -115.80 0.18 -17.90
N ARG A 611 -116.33 1.34 -17.51
CA ARG A 611 -115.87 2.06 -16.29
C ARG A 611 -116.03 1.21 -15.03
N GLY A 612 -117.14 0.47 -14.91
CA GLY A 612 -117.41 -0.43 -13.77
C GLY A 612 -116.49 -1.65 -13.70
N LEU A 613 -115.87 -2.06 -14.80
CA LEU A 613 -114.84 -3.11 -14.82
C LEU A 613 -113.48 -2.57 -14.34
N ARG A 614 -113.05 -1.40 -14.84
CA ARG A 614 -111.75 -0.82 -14.50
C ARG A 614 -111.61 -0.48 -13.01
N MET A 615 -112.66 0.04 -12.35
CA MET A 615 -112.58 0.34 -10.90
C MET A 615 -112.39 -0.93 -10.04
N ARG A 616 -113.03 -2.04 -10.40
CA ARG A 616 -112.88 -3.32 -9.68
C ARG A 616 -111.46 -3.89 -9.79
N ALA A 617 -110.77 -3.66 -10.93
CA ALA A 617 -109.37 -4.04 -11.10
C ALA A 617 -108.43 -3.19 -10.21
N HIS A 618 -108.66 -1.88 -10.09
CA HIS A 618 -107.85 -1.05 -9.20
C HIS A 618 -108.05 -1.37 -7.71
N GLU A 619 -109.29 -1.68 -7.28
CA GLU A 619 -109.54 -2.12 -5.90
C GLU A 619 -108.79 -3.42 -5.55
N SER A 620 -108.68 -4.38 -6.48
CA SER A 620 -107.96 -5.63 -6.21
C SER A 620 -106.45 -5.41 -6.11
N GLN A 621 -105.89 -4.50 -6.91
CA GLN A 621 -104.47 -4.09 -6.81
C GLN A 621 -104.16 -3.36 -5.49
N LEU A 622 -105.05 -2.46 -5.05
CA LEU A 622 -104.89 -1.74 -3.77
C LEU A 622 -104.87 -2.70 -2.57
N ARG A 623 -105.82 -3.65 -2.51
CA ARG A 623 -105.85 -4.67 -1.44
C ARG A 623 -104.58 -5.53 -1.42
N PHE A 624 -104.00 -5.85 -2.59
CA PHE A 624 -102.73 -6.57 -2.68
C PHE A 624 -101.55 -5.74 -2.14
N SER A 625 -101.47 -4.44 -2.48
CA SER A 625 -100.42 -3.55 -1.95
C SER A 625 -100.54 -3.31 -0.43
N GLU A 626 -101.75 -3.17 0.10
CA GLU A 626 -101.96 -3.07 1.56
C GLU A 626 -101.53 -4.32 2.31
N GLN A 627 -101.74 -5.51 1.72
CA GLN A 627 -101.30 -6.78 2.30
C GLN A 627 -99.77 -6.81 2.43
N MET A 628 -99.06 -6.48 1.34
CA MET A 628 -97.59 -6.46 1.30
C MET A 628 -96.99 -5.45 2.30
N MET A 629 -97.62 -4.28 2.47
CA MET A 629 -97.17 -3.29 3.46
C MET A 629 -97.35 -3.75 4.92
N ARG A 630 -98.38 -4.56 5.22
CA ARG A 630 -98.54 -5.18 6.55
C ARG A 630 -97.44 -6.22 6.80
N ASP A 631 -97.13 -7.04 5.81
CA ASP A 631 -96.10 -8.07 5.92
C ASP A 631 -94.70 -7.45 6.13
N LEU A 632 -94.37 -6.37 5.41
CA LEU A 632 -93.13 -5.61 5.64
C LEU A 632 -93.07 -4.96 7.04
N SER A 633 -94.17 -4.41 7.54
CA SER A 633 -94.20 -3.83 8.89
C SER A 633 -94.05 -4.89 10.00
N MET A 634 -94.55 -6.12 9.79
CA MET A 634 -94.31 -7.22 10.73
C MET A 634 -92.85 -7.68 10.72
N MET A 635 -92.19 -7.69 9.55
CA MET A 635 -90.75 -7.98 9.43
C MET A 635 -89.91 -6.92 10.18
N GLN A 636 -90.18 -5.63 9.95
CA GLN A 636 -89.41 -4.55 10.58
C GLN A 636 -89.52 -4.54 12.11
N ASN A 637 -90.71 -4.78 12.66
CA ASN A 637 -90.88 -4.86 14.11
C ASN A 637 -90.09 -6.05 14.71
N ALA A 638 -89.98 -7.17 13.99
CA ALA A 638 -89.19 -8.32 14.45
C ALA A 638 -87.68 -8.06 14.39
N GLU A 639 -87.20 -7.31 13.38
CA GLU A 639 -85.79 -6.86 13.30
C GLU A 639 -85.46 -5.83 14.38
N GLU A 640 -86.39 -4.94 14.76
CA GLU A 640 -86.20 -3.98 15.87
C GLU A 640 -86.18 -4.67 17.24
N ASP A 641 -87.03 -5.69 17.47
CA ASP A 641 -87.04 -6.47 18.73
C ASP A 641 -85.71 -7.24 18.94
N GLU A 642 -85.10 -7.82 17.88
CA GLU A 642 -83.80 -8.51 17.99
C GLU A 642 -82.64 -7.54 18.36
N ILE A 643 -82.68 -6.30 17.88
CA ILE A 643 -81.63 -5.29 18.16
C ILE A 643 -81.67 -4.82 19.64
N ILE A 644 -82.86 -4.75 20.23
CA ILE A 644 -83.05 -4.27 21.62
C ILE A 644 -82.49 -5.28 22.64
N ASP A 645 -82.64 -6.58 22.38
CA ASP A 645 -82.09 -7.63 23.26
C ASP A 645 -80.54 -7.66 23.24
N ASP A 646 -79.92 -7.46 22.07
CA ASP A 646 -78.45 -7.37 21.92
C ASP A 646 -77.84 -6.16 22.66
N GLU A 647 -78.52 -5.00 22.66
CA GLU A 647 -78.06 -3.79 23.35
C GLU A 647 -78.14 -3.94 24.89
N ALA A 648 -79.19 -4.61 25.40
CA ALA A 648 -79.33 -4.92 26.82
C ALA A 648 -78.26 -5.91 27.35
N GLU A 649 -77.82 -6.87 26.52
CA GLU A 649 -76.74 -7.80 26.83
C GLU A 649 -75.35 -7.14 26.93
N LEU A 650 -75.15 -5.98 26.31
CA LEU A 650 -73.89 -5.23 26.33
C LEU A 650 -73.77 -4.33 27.56
N GLU A 651 -74.82 -3.61 27.96
CA GLU A 651 -74.79 -2.78 29.18
C GLU A 651 -74.57 -3.62 30.45
N ALA A 652 -75.12 -4.85 30.50
CA ALA A 652 -74.96 -5.75 31.64
C ALA A 652 -73.49 -6.17 31.92
N LYS A 653 -72.63 -6.15 30.90
CA LYS A 653 -71.23 -6.59 30.99
C LYS A 653 -70.26 -5.47 31.41
N SER A 654 -70.68 -4.20 31.42
CA SER A 654 -69.82 -3.03 31.69
C SER A 654 -69.65 -2.65 33.18
N ASN A 655 -70.36 -3.31 34.12
CA ASN A 655 -70.52 -2.80 35.49
C ASN A 655 -69.76 -3.58 36.60
N TYR A 656 -68.71 -4.35 36.26
CA TYR A 656 -67.87 -5.04 37.24
C TYR A 656 -66.35 -4.92 36.94
N GLU A 657 -65.72 -3.85 37.43
CA GLU A 657 -64.28 -3.85 37.73
C GLU A 657 -64.02 -3.33 39.15
N LEU A 658 -63.21 -4.06 39.92
CA LEU A 658 -62.59 -3.59 41.17
C LEU A 658 -61.11 -3.25 40.91
N PRO A 659 -60.54 -2.21 41.53
CA PRO A 659 -59.32 -1.60 41.04
C PRO A 659 -58.02 -2.08 41.72
N SER A 660 -56.90 -1.78 41.03
CA SER A 660 -55.54 -1.61 41.56
C SER A 660 -54.71 -2.87 41.84
N LEU A 661 -53.58 -3.00 41.12
CA LEU A 661 -52.27 -2.61 41.69
C LEU A 661 -51.17 -2.46 40.63
N ARG A 662 -50.11 -1.71 40.99
CA ARG A 662 -49.06 -1.22 40.07
C ARG A 662 -47.85 -2.16 39.97
N SER A 663 -47.36 -2.30 38.73
CA SER A 663 -45.96 -2.06 38.28
C SER A 663 -44.75 -2.68 39.01
N SER A 664 -43.88 -3.28 38.18
CA SER A 664 -42.40 -3.19 38.19
C SER A 664 -41.55 -4.37 38.66
N SER A 665 -40.99 -5.06 37.65
CA SER A 665 -39.56 -5.46 37.49
C SER A 665 -38.77 -6.20 38.58
N HIS A 666 -38.15 -7.30 38.15
CA HIS A 666 -36.98 -7.94 38.77
C HIS A 666 -35.81 -6.99 39.06
N VAL A 667 -35.11 -7.26 40.18
CA VAL A 667 -33.64 -7.19 40.29
C VAL A 667 -33.19 -8.40 41.13
N VAL A 668 -32.11 -9.07 40.68
CA VAL A 668 -31.55 -10.36 41.14
C VAL A 668 -32.36 -11.59 40.75
#